data_AF-A0A5C7P3W9-F1
#
_entry.id   AF-A0A5C7P3W9-F1
#
_cell.length_a   1.000
_cell.length_b   1.000
_cell.length_c   1.000
_cell.angle_alpha   90.00
_cell.angle_beta   90.00
_cell.angle_gamma   90.00
#
_symmetry.space_group_name_H-M   'P 1'
#
loop_
_entity.id
_entity.type
_entity.pdbx_description
1 polymer ?
#
loop_
_entity_poly.entity_id
_entity_poly.type
_entity_poly.pdbx_seq_one_letter_code
_entity_poly.pdbx_strand_id
1 'polypeptide(L)'
;MLFPAMQPFFWPTLPASPQPSLPSALAPETWAPELASRHQPPAPWAQDPAPPVIWSIAGNDSGGGAGLSSDARAAQVMGVHLCPVVAALTAQNSVGLQGVFPVPVAQLQAQLQSLAEYLRPRALKTGLLASVEAVQSVARVLDQLRAPAEAGGQPRAVALVVDPVLGASSGGTSFCSEALLRAYREWLIPRATLITPNRREAERLLGVAPGELRVPELAARLQALGAESVCITGGDDLSLDGLPQAAAHEAATEAHVEASAEAVTEPPPGSLPGTPMPLALDWFQGPIWPRMGVEPRVVSLHAAKAPIDGWLALPRLAPREGAPLHHHGTGCCFATVAAASLARGFPLPDAVLMAKMATYSGVRDGHAAGQGSGPVRPSARFLQDPSCLPVMSFGDELAQDAGVHLQRWRAVLAQGLVDMGAEAPGRGLSPQASGQGQGQGQGHAYRPGYYGLSSQPEVLARHAGQSLCSQLQLRLKRTPGMTDGDLLAATQACVAAVQTPGSRTQLWINDHWQLALQAGAKALHLGQEDWQGLDAADRLRLLDPALAIGISSHTPWELARARGLAPRYIACGPVWPTTTKDMPWHPQGLNHLRWWVHMAGRPVVAIGGILSAGQAQEAWATGVASVCLVRALDAGGPVLDEMAAVQPHFED
;
A
#
# COMPACT_ATOMS: atom_id res chain seq x y z
N MET A 1 30.05 59.23 20.59
CA MET A 1 29.78 58.19 21.61
C MET A 1 29.21 56.99 20.88
N LEU A 2 30.08 55.99 20.72
CA LEU A 2 29.85 54.73 20.03
C LEU A 2 29.26 53.73 21.03
N PHE A 3 28.14 53.09 20.68
CA PHE A 3 27.70 51.87 21.36
C PHE A 3 28.45 50.67 20.75
N PRO A 4 28.93 49.71 21.58
CA PRO A 4 29.89 48.70 21.15
C PRO A 4 29.21 47.58 20.36
N ALA A 5 29.92 47.09 19.34
CA ALA A 5 29.56 45.90 18.58
C ALA A 5 29.57 44.66 19.49
N MET A 6 28.42 43.98 19.61
CA MET A 6 28.36 42.64 20.17
C MET A 6 28.89 41.64 19.14
N GLN A 7 29.81 40.80 19.60
CA GLN A 7 30.40 39.72 18.81
C GLN A 7 29.36 38.62 18.50
N PRO A 8 29.41 38.00 17.31
CA PRO A 8 28.63 36.81 17.03
C PRO A 8 29.18 35.63 17.84
N PHE A 9 28.29 34.95 18.56
CA PHE A 9 28.56 33.69 19.23
C PHE A 9 28.99 32.63 18.19
N PHE A 10 30.22 32.12 18.34
CA PHE A 10 30.74 30.98 17.59
C PHE A 10 30.09 29.68 18.10
N TRP A 11 29.42 28.93 17.22
CA TRP A 11 29.12 27.52 17.46
C TRP A 11 30.39 26.69 17.25
N PRO A 12 30.77 25.76 18.15
CA PRO A 12 31.90 24.89 17.90
C PRO A 12 31.55 23.99 16.71
N THR A 13 32.32 24.10 15.63
CA THR A 13 32.33 23.14 14.52
C THR A 13 32.61 21.76 15.10
N LEU A 14 31.58 20.91 15.15
CA LEU A 14 31.74 19.47 15.36
C LEU A 14 32.62 18.92 14.23
N PRO A 15 33.59 18.05 14.51
CA PRO A 15 34.36 17.39 13.47
C PRO A 15 33.39 16.60 12.58
N ALA A 16 33.42 16.89 11.29
CA ALA A 16 32.72 16.10 10.28
C ALA A 16 33.17 14.65 10.43
N SER A 17 32.31 13.79 10.98
CA SER A 17 32.53 12.36 10.95
C SER A 17 32.49 11.91 9.48
N PRO A 18 33.47 11.12 9.01
CA PRO A 18 33.47 10.66 7.64
C PRO A 18 32.23 9.79 7.42
N GLN A 19 31.29 10.25 6.60
CA GLN A 19 30.23 9.39 6.11
C GLN A 19 30.86 8.27 5.29
N PRO A 20 30.50 7.00 5.53
CA PRO A 20 30.89 5.94 4.60
C PRO A 20 30.21 6.19 3.26
N SER A 21 31.03 6.42 2.24
CA SER A 21 30.64 6.50 0.85
C SER A 21 29.83 5.26 0.44
N LEU A 22 28.57 5.47 0.07
CA LEU A 22 27.74 4.44 -0.57
C LEU A 22 28.35 4.00 -1.91
N PRO A 23 28.24 2.72 -2.31
CA PRO A 23 28.67 2.27 -3.64
C PRO A 23 28.02 3.09 -4.75
N SER A 24 28.84 3.52 -5.71
CA SER A 24 28.61 4.47 -6.81
C SER A 24 27.49 4.14 -7.83
N ALA A 25 26.50 3.32 -7.51
CA ALA A 25 25.40 2.96 -8.41
C ALA A 25 24.10 3.77 -8.21
N LEU A 26 24.11 4.79 -7.34
CA LEU A 26 22.90 5.55 -6.94
C LEU A 26 23.06 7.09 -6.93
N ALA A 27 24.05 7.66 -7.64
CA ALA A 27 24.20 9.12 -7.73
C ALA A 27 23.46 9.71 -8.97
N PRO A 28 22.77 10.88 -8.88
CA PRO A 28 21.80 11.34 -9.90
C PRO A 28 22.36 12.20 -11.03
N GLU A 29 23.67 12.23 -11.28
CA GLU A 29 24.25 13.17 -12.25
C GLU A 29 25.22 12.46 -13.19
N THR A 30 24.71 12.03 -14.36
CA THR A 30 25.41 11.93 -15.65
C THR A 30 24.52 11.20 -16.66
N TRP A 31 23.81 11.93 -17.53
CA TRP A 31 23.55 11.50 -18.92
C TRP A 31 22.91 12.62 -19.77
N ALA A 32 23.57 12.97 -20.86
CA ALA A 32 23.04 13.60 -22.08
C ALA A 32 24.08 13.41 -23.21
N PRO A 33 23.75 13.42 -24.52
CA PRO A 33 22.42 13.49 -25.17
C PRO A 33 22.19 12.44 -26.29
N GLU A 34 20.95 12.44 -26.80
CA GLU A 34 20.49 12.00 -28.14
C GLU A 34 20.47 10.50 -28.51
N LEU A 35 19.36 9.84 -28.18
CA LEU A 35 18.60 8.97 -29.11
C LEU A 35 17.14 8.95 -28.66
N ALA A 36 16.30 9.61 -29.44
CA ALA A 36 14.97 10.07 -29.07
C ALA A 36 13.86 9.00 -29.18
N SER A 37 12.93 9.09 -28.22
CA SER A 37 11.57 8.54 -28.20
C SER A 37 11.39 7.05 -27.88
N ARG A 38 11.04 6.78 -26.61
CA ARG A 38 9.97 5.86 -26.13
C ARG A 38 10.24 5.14 -24.80
N HIS A 39 11.36 5.37 -24.14
CA HIS A 39 11.58 4.84 -22.79
C HIS A 39 12.22 5.91 -21.91
N GLN A 40 11.40 6.80 -21.34
CA GLN A 40 11.82 7.54 -20.16
C GLN A 40 11.72 6.59 -18.95
N PRO A 41 12.77 6.41 -18.14
CA PRO A 41 12.54 5.96 -16.77
C PRO A 41 11.62 7.00 -16.09
N PRO A 42 10.70 6.61 -15.19
CA PRO A 42 10.07 7.61 -14.35
C PRO A 42 11.21 8.32 -13.62
N ALA A 43 11.35 9.63 -13.86
CA ALA A 43 12.31 10.42 -13.10
C ALA A 43 12.01 10.20 -11.60
N PRO A 44 13.01 10.21 -10.70
CA PRO A 44 12.74 10.47 -9.29
C PRO A 44 11.74 11.61 -9.24
N TRP A 45 10.63 11.43 -8.55
CA TRP A 45 9.49 12.34 -8.60
C TRP A 45 9.82 13.82 -8.25
N ALA A 46 11.02 14.05 -7.69
CA ALA A 46 11.66 15.32 -7.44
C ALA A 46 12.22 16.04 -8.69
N GLN A 47 12.18 15.40 -9.88
CA GLN A 47 12.73 15.89 -11.14
C GLN A 47 11.66 16.29 -12.16
N ASP A 48 10.37 16.34 -11.78
CA ASP A 48 9.35 16.98 -12.61
C ASP A 48 9.76 18.44 -12.85
N PRO A 49 9.77 18.95 -14.11
CA PRO A 49 10.20 20.31 -14.41
C PRO A 49 9.33 21.38 -13.72
N ALA A 50 8.11 21.02 -13.36
CA ALA A 50 7.27 21.74 -12.41
C ALA A 50 6.53 20.73 -11.51
N PRO A 51 6.82 20.69 -10.19
CA PRO A 51 6.13 19.78 -9.27
C PRO A 51 4.62 20.08 -9.24
N PRO A 52 3.76 19.05 -9.12
CA PRO A 52 2.31 19.26 -8.99
C PRO A 52 1.98 20.23 -7.86
N VAL A 53 1.09 21.17 -8.12
CA VAL A 53 0.60 22.11 -7.10
C VAL A 53 -0.56 21.47 -6.33
N ILE A 54 -0.50 21.56 -5.00
CA ILE A 54 -1.62 21.26 -4.11
C ILE A 54 -1.94 22.46 -3.23
N TRP A 55 -3.20 22.66 -2.89
CA TRP A 55 -3.60 23.65 -1.90
C TRP A 55 -3.93 22.95 -0.59
N SER A 56 -3.30 23.35 0.52
CA SER A 56 -3.78 22.95 1.85
C SER A 56 -4.54 24.10 2.49
N ILE A 57 -5.83 23.88 2.76
CA ILE A 57 -6.75 24.84 3.34
C ILE A 57 -7.05 24.37 4.76
N ALA A 58 -6.31 24.89 5.74
CA ALA A 58 -6.32 24.35 7.10
C ALA A 58 -5.97 25.40 8.16
N GLY A 59 -6.03 24.96 9.43
CA GLY A 59 -5.57 25.76 10.56
C GLY A 59 -4.05 25.91 10.60
N ASN A 60 -3.59 27.08 11.04
CA ASN A 60 -2.20 27.31 11.43
C ASN A 60 -2.01 26.94 12.91
N ASP A 61 -1.21 25.91 13.17
CA ASP A 61 -0.83 25.45 14.50
C ASP A 61 0.35 26.29 15.02
N SER A 62 0.14 27.11 16.05
CA SER A 62 1.23 27.89 16.65
C SER A 62 2.35 27.03 17.24
N GLY A 63 2.06 25.77 17.62
CA GLY A 63 3.04 24.80 18.07
C GLY A 63 3.78 24.10 16.93
N GLY A 64 3.39 24.34 15.68
CA GLY A 64 4.06 23.84 14.47
C GLY A 64 3.97 22.33 14.26
N GLY A 65 3.08 21.62 14.96
CA GLY A 65 3.05 20.17 14.94
C GLY A 65 1.95 19.53 14.09
N ALA A 66 0.81 20.21 13.94
CA ALA A 66 -0.31 19.82 13.09
C ALA A 66 -0.61 20.91 12.03
N GLY A 67 -1.77 20.81 11.39
CA GLY A 67 -2.27 21.80 10.44
C GLY A 67 -1.29 22.05 9.28
N LEU A 68 -1.22 23.31 8.84
CA LEU A 68 -0.39 23.72 7.70
C LEU A 68 1.10 23.36 7.85
N SER A 69 1.64 23.32 9.07
CA SER A 69 3.03 22.93 9.31
C SER A 69 3.27 21.44 9.06
N SER A 70 2.34 20.58 9.48
CA SER A 70 2.40 19.15 9.17
C SER A 70 2.17 18.91 7.68
N ASP A 71 1.24 19.64 7.07
CA ASP A 71 0.95 19.53 5.65
C ASP A 71 2.19 19.89 4.81
N ALA A 72 2.92 20.97 5.17
CA ALA A 72 4.15 21.35 4.48
C ALA A 72 5.23 20.26 4.53
N ARG A 73 5.43 19.62 5.70
CA ARG A 73 6.38 18.49 5.85
C ARG A 73 5.98 17.30 4.98
N ALA A 74 4.70 16.93 5.00
CA ALA A 74 4.17 15.84 4.19
C ALA A 74 4.30 16.12 2.67
N ALA A 75 3.98 17.34 2.24
CA ALA A 75 4.12 17.76 0.85
C ALA A 75 5.56 17.74 0.36
N GLN A 76 6.51 18.18 1.19
CA GLN A 76 7.94 18.13 0.89
C GLN A 76 8.41 16.68 0.69
N VAL A 77 7.97 15.77 1.54
CA VAL A 77 8.27 14.33 1.44
C VAL A 77 7.71 13.70 0.17
N MET A 78 6.63 14.25 -0.40
CA MET A 78 6.03 13.79 -1.65
C MET A 78 6.47 14.57 -2.89
N GLY A 79 7.30 15.61 -2.73
CA GLY A 79 7.81 16.48 -3.80
C GLY A 79 6.75 17.19 -4.60
N VAL A 80 5.72 17.65 -3.92
CA VAL A 80 4.69 18.49 -4.50
C VAL A 80 4.85 19.92 -3.99
N HIS A 81 4.44 20.89 -4.80
CA HIS A 81 4.42 22.29 -4.37
C HIS A 81 3.14 22.55 -3.58
N LEU A 82 3.26 22.77 -2.27
CA LEU A 82 2.12 23.11 -1.42
C LEU A 82 1.95 24.62 -1.33
N CYS A 83 0.77 25.10 -1.69
CA CYS A 83 0.31 26.45 -1.39
C CYS A 83 -0.53 26.40 -0.09
N PRO A 84 -0.05 26.99 1.02
CA PRO A 84 -0.82 27.03 2.26
C PRO A 84 -1.90 28.12 2.19
N VAL A 85 -3.10 27.79 2.65
CA VAL A 85 -4.23 28.71 2.77
C VAL A 85 -4.74 28.63 4.20
N VAL A 86 -4.65 29.75 4.92
CA VAL A 86 -5.00 29.80 6.34
C VAL A 86 -6.50 29.98 6.49
N ALA A 87 -7.16 28.94 7.02
CA ALA A 87 -8.59 28.96 7.35
C ALA A 87 -8.86 29.35 8.81
N ALA A 88 -7.93 29.04 9.71
CA ALA A 88 -8.00 29.42 11.11
C ALA A 88 -6.60 29.61 11.69
N LEU A 89 -6.47 30.47 12.70
CA LEU A 89 -5.32 30.50 13.59
C LEU A 89 -5.66 29.72 14.85
N THR A 90 -4.72 28.95 15.38
CA THR A 90 -4.90 28.29 16.68
C THR A 90 -3.84 28.78 17.65
N ALA A 91 -4.27 29.06 18.88
CA ALA A 91 -3.37 29.13 20.03
C ALA A 91 -3.28 27.71 20.58
N GLN A 92 -2.21 27.01 20.21
CA GLN A 92 -2.00 25.59 20.49
C GLN A 92 -0.52 25.31 20.75
N ASN A 93 -0.26 24.32 21.61
CA ASN A 93 1.06 23.75 21.85
C ASN A 93 0.96 22.23 21.99
N SER A 94 2.08 21.56 22.30
CA SER A 94 2.13 20.09 22.41
C SER A 94 1.28 19.52 23.55
N VAL A 95 0.81 20.34 24.49
CA VAL A 95 0.01 19.92 25.66
C VAL A 95 -1.50 20.11 25.41
N GLY A 96 -1.90 21.02 24.53
CA GLY A 96 -3.32 21.22 24.26
C GLY A 96 -3.63 22.42 23.37
N LEU A 97 -4.92 22.54 23.03
CA LEU A 97 -5.51 23.67 22.32
C LEU A 97 -6.10 24.69 23.30
N GLN A 98 -5.70 25.95 23.21
CA GLN A 98 -6.21 27.05 24.05
C GLN A 98 -7.24 27.92 23.34
N GLY A 99 -7.20 28.00 22.00
CA GLY A 99 -8.17 28.80 21.25
C GLY A 99 -8.12 28.56 19.75
N VAL A 100 -9.28 28.73 19.11
CA VAL A 100 -9.44 28.67 17.65
C VAL A 100 -10.00 30.01 17.19
N PHE A 101 -9.32 30.63 16.24
CA PHE A 101 -9.68 31.93 15.67
C PHE A 101 -9.90 31.77 14.17
N PRO A 102 -11.16 31.60 13.73
CA PRO A 102 -11.48 31.51 12.30
C PRO A 102 -10.99 32.77 11.56
N VAL A 103 -10.37 32.57 10.40
CA VAL A 103 -10.03 33.68 9.51
C VAL A 103 -11.32 34.24 8.91
N PRO A 104 -11.53 35.57 8.89
CA PRO A 104 -12.68 36.17 8.22
C PRO A 104 -12.81 35.69 6.78
N VAL A 105 -14.02 35.30 6.35
CA VAL A 105 -14.23 34.66 5.04
C VAL A 105 -13.71 35.49 3.86
N ALA A 106 -13.77 36.82 3.93
CA ALA A 106 -13.22 37.71 2.91
C ALA A 106 -11.69 37.55 2.75
N GLN A 107 -10.96 37.33 3.84
CA GLN A 107 -9.51 37.09 3.82
C GLN A 107 -9.19 35.68 3.30
N LEU A 108 -9.99 34.67 3.64
CA LEU A 108 -9.88 33.33 3.06
C LEU A 108 -10.10 33.37 1.54
N GLN A 109 -11.15 34.05 1.08
CA GLN A 109 -11.46 34.21 -0.35
C GLN A 109 -10.35 34.96 -1.09
N ALA A 110 -9.76 35.99 -0.49
CA ALA A 110 -8.63 36.70 -1.09
C ALA A 110 -7.40 35.79 -1.31
N GLN A 111 -7.08 34.92 -0.34
CA GLN A 111 -6.01 33.92 -0.49
C GLN A 111 -6.31 32.95 -1.64
N LEU A 112 -7.52 32.37 -1.66
CA LEU A 112 -7.95 31.41 -2.68
C LEU A 112 -7.96 32.02 -4.08
N GLN A 113 -8.43 33.26 -4.23
CA GLN A 113 -8.46 33.98 -5.50
C GLN A 113 -7.05 34.25 -6.03
N SER A 114 -6.13 34.66 -5.14
CA SER A 114 -4.73 34.91 -5.52
C SER A 114 -4.07 33.65 -6.08
N LEU A 115 -4.32 32.49 -5.46
CA LEU A 115 -3.78 31.22 -5.97
C LEU A 115 -4.47 30.76 -7.25
N ALA A 116 -5.79 30.96 -7.40
CA ALA A 116 -6.56 30.54 -8.58
C ALA A 116 -6.05 31.16 -9.90
N GLU A 117 -5.41 32.33 -9.82
CA GLU A 117 -4.91 33.06 -10.98
C GLU A 117 -3.61 32.45 -11.54
N TYR A 118 -2.64 32.11 -10.68
CA TYR A 118 -1.28 31.72 -11.10
C TYR A 118 -0.80 30.35 -10.61
N LEU A 119 -1.38 29.81 -9.52
CA LEU A 119 -0.92 28.59 -8.85
C LEU A 119 -2.06 27.57 -8.75
N ARG A 120 -2.67 27.24 -9.89
CA ARG A 120 -3.83 26.34 -9.93
C ARG A 120 -3.46 24.91 -9.47
N PRO A 121 -4.25 24.30 -8.58
CA PRO A 121 -3.91 23.02 -7.97
C PRO A 121 -4.39 21.83 -8.82
N ARG A 122 -3.74 20.69 -8.63
CA ARG A 122 -4.27 19.37 -9.01
C ARG A 122 -5.09 18.73 -7.88
N ALA A 123 -4.83 19.10 -6.63
CA ALA A 123 -5.60 18.65 -5.48
C ALA A 123 -5.77 19.75 -4.43
N LEU A 124 -6.95 19.79 -3.81
CA LEU A 124 -7.20 20.51 -2.57
C LEU A 124 -7.19 19.50 -1.42
N LYS A 125 -6.55 19.86 -0.31
CA LYS A 125 -6.68 19.21 0.98
C LYS A 125 -7.32 20.20 1.95
N THR A 126 -8.39 19.81 2.65
CA THR A 126 -8.95 20.61 3.75
C THR A 126 -8.53 20.02 5.08
N GLY A 127 -8.18 20.84 6.06
CA GLY A 127 -8.06 20.45 7.47
C GLY A 127 -9.08 21.19 8.34
N LEU A 128 -8.63 21.79 9.45
CA LEU A 128 -9.47 22.65 10.28
C LEU A 128 -9.96 23.89 9.50
N LEU A 129 -11.27 23.96 9.23
CA LEU A 129 -11.89 25.11 8.56
C LEU A 129 -12.57 26.11 9.51
N ALA A 130 -12.98 25.65 10.70
CA ALA A 130 -13.49 26.44 11.82
C ALA A 130 -14.79 27.27 11.62
N SER A 131 -15.31 27.43 10.40
CA SER A 131 -16.59 28.12 10.15
C SER A 131 -17.39 27.57 8.97
N VAL A 132 -18.70 27.80 8.97
CA VAL A 132 -19.61 27.40 7.88
C VAL A 132 -19.26 28.16 6.59
N GLU A 133 -18.91 29.44 6.71
CA GLU A 133 -18.56 30.32 5.61
C GLU A 133 -17.28 29.86 4.91
N ALA A 134 -16.31 29.36 5.68
CA ALA A 134 -15.09 28.75 5.15
C ALA A 134 -15.40 27.48 4.35
N VAL A 135 -16.18 26.55 4.93
CA VAL A 135 -16.65 25.32 4.27
C VAL A 135 -17.31 25.64 2.92
N GLN A 136 -18.25 26.58 2.91
CA GLN A 136 -18.94 26.98 1.69
C GLN A 136 -18.00 27.64 0.67
N SER A 137 -17.02 28.44 1.12
CA SER A 137 -16.07 29.11 0.21
C SER A 137 -15.14 28.10 -0.46
N VAL A 138 -14.68 27.08 0.27
CA VAL A 138 -13.89 25.98 -0.29
C VAL A 138 -14.71 25.21 -1.34
N ALA A 139 -15.97 24.90 -1.04
CA ALA A 139 -16.84 24.22 -2.00
C ALA A 139 -17.04 25.04 -3.29
N ARG A 140 -17.30 26.35 -3.17
CA ARG A 140 -17.48 27.23 -4.33
C ARG A 140 -16.21 27.36 -5.17
N VAL A 141 -15.04 27.54 -4.57
CA VAL A 141 -13.80 27.66 -5.34
C VAL A 141 -13.45 26.33 -6.02
N LEU A 142 -13.72 25.19 -5.38
CA LEU A 142 -13.51 23.89 -6.01
C LEU A 142 -14.40 23.72 -7.26
N ASP A 143 -15.68 24.08 -7.15
CA ASP A 143 -16.61 24.02 -8.27
C ASP A 143 -16.14 24.91 -9.43
N GLN A 144 -15.64 26.12 -9.12
CA GLN A 144 -15.04 27.03 -10.11
C GLN A 144 -13.77 26.45 -10.74
N LEU A 145 -12.91 25.82 -9.95
CA LEU A 145 -11.67 25.20 -10.45
C LEU A 145 -11.95 23.98 -11.34
N ARG A 146 -13.02 23.24 -11.06
CA ARG A 146 -13.48 22.08 -11.86
C ARG A 146 -14.26 22.51 -13.10
N ALA A 147 -14.85 23.71 -13.10
CA ALA A 147 -15.58 24.23 -14.25
C ALA A 147 -14.67 24.29 -15.49
N PRO A 148 -15.21 23.99 -16.69
CA PRO A 148 -14.45 24.10 -17.91
C PRO A 148 -14.09 25.56 -18.20
N ALA A 149 -12.93 25.78 -18.83
CA ALA A 149 -12.46 27.13 -19.16
C ALA A 149 -13.35 27.82 -20.22
N GLU A 150 -14.03 27.03 -21.04
CA GLU A 150 -14.92 27.48 -22.11
C GLU A 150 -16.23 26.69 -22.08
N ALA A 151 -17.32 27.28 -22.57
CA ALA A 151 -18.61 26.62 -22.63
C ALA A 151 -18.54 25.36 -23.53
N GLY A 152 -18.87 24.20 -22.96
CA GLY A 152 -18.77 22.91 -23.64
C GLY A 152 -17.40 22.21 -23.54
N GLY A 153 -16.42 22.81 -22.85
CA GLY A 153 -15.13 22.18 -22.58
C GLY A 153 -15.21 21.05 -21.55
N GLN A 154 -14.15 20.24 -21.47
CA GLN A 154 -14.03 19.19 -20.46
C GLN A 154 -13.76 19.79 -19.06
N PRO A 155 -14.45 19.30 -18.01
CA PRO A 155 -14.15 19.69 -16.63
C PRO A 155 -12.69 19.42 -16.26
N ARG A 156 -12.13 20.28 -15.42
CA ARG A 156 -10.78 20.07 -14.90
C ARG A 156 -10.77 19.04 -13.78
N ALA A 157 -9.72 18.23 -13.81
CA ALA A 157 -9.43 17.20 -12.83
C ALA A 157 -8.77 17.78 -11.57
N VAL A 158 -9.59 18.23 -10.62
CA VAL A 158 -9.10 18.70 -9.32
C VAL A 158 -9.64 17.80 -8.23
N ALA A 159 -8.76 17.05 -7.57
CA ALA A 159 -9.13 16.19 -6.46
C ALA A 159 -9.46 17.02 -5.20
N LEU A 160 -10.37 16.52 -4.38
CA LEU A 160 -10.63 17.06 -3.04
C LEU A 160 -10.43 15.96 -2.00
N VAL A 161 -9.43 16.15 -1.12
CA VAL A 161 -9.23 15.33 0.08
C VAL A 161 -9.74 16.10 1.30
N VAL A 162 -10.75 15.56 1.98
CA VAL A 162 -11.37 16.17 3.15
C VAL A 162 -10.88 15.47 4.41
N ASP A 163 -10.04 16.15 5.20
CA ASP A 163 -9.71 15.79 6.59
C ASP A 163 -10.65 16.57 7.53
N PRO A 164 -11.75 15.96 8.02
CA PRO A 164 -12.74 16.66 8.82
C PRO A 164 -12.23 16.82 10.25
N VAL A 165 -11.37 17.82 10.48
CA VAL A 165 -10.84 18.13 11.81
C VAL A 165 -11.95 18.76 12.67
N LEU A 166 -12.70 17.92 13.39
CA LEU A 166 -13.85 18.32 14.21
C LEU A 166 -13.49 18.58 15.69
N GLY A 167 -12.22 18.39 16.08
CA GLY A 167 -11.71 18.57 17.43
C GLY A 167 -10.18 18.48 17.47
N ALA A 168 -9.55 18.93 18.56
CA ALA A 168 -8.10 18.81 18.73
C ALA A 168 -7.71 17.43 19.28
N SER A 169 -6.68 16.82 18.68
CA SER A 169 -6.12 15.54 19.12
C SER A 169 -5.38 15.64 20.46
N SER A 170 -4.90 16.83 20.84
CA SER A 170 -4.20 17.10 22.11
C SER A 170 -5.16 17.37 23.29
N GLY A 171 -6.48 17.23 23.10
CA GLY A 171 -7.50 17.54 24.09
C GLY A 171 -7.92 19.02 24.10
N GLY A 172 -9.03 19.33 24.78
CA GLY A 172 -9.60 20.68 24.89
C GLY A 172 -11.09 20.76 24.52
N THR A 173 -11.64 21.98 24.52
CA THR A 173 -13.06 22.26 24.20
C THR A 173 -13.41 21.86 22.76
N SER A 174 -14.51 21.11 22.59
CA SER A 174 -15.08 20.85 21.25
C SER A 174 -15.54 22.17 20.63
N PHE A 175 -14.97 22.53 19.48
CA PHE A 175 -15.30 23.76 18.76
C PHE A 175 -16.20 23.53 17.54
N CYS A 176 -16.65 22.30 17.29
CA CYS A 176 -17.50 21.98 16.15
C CYS A 176 -18.98 21.98 16.54
N SER A 177 -19.77 22.85 15.88
CA SER A 177 -21.22 22.97 16.05
C SER A 177 -21.99 22.11 15.05
N GLU A 178 -23.28 21.83 15.33
CA GLU A 178 -24.16 21.15 14.37
C GLU A 178 -24.28 21.88 13.04
N ALA A 179 -24.25 23.22 13.04
CA ALA A 179 -24.23 24.01 11.83
C ALA A 179 -23.00 23.71 10.96
N LEU A 180 -21.82 23.54 11.59
CA LEU A 180 -20.59 23.18 10.89
C LEU A 180 -20.66 21.74 10.37
N LEU A 181 -21.12 20.77 11.16
CA LEU A 181 -21.31 19.38 10.72
C LEU A 181 -22.28 19.30 9.54
N ARG A 182 -23.38 20.05 9.59
CA ARG A 182 -24.33 20.18 8.47
C ARG A 182 -23.66 20.77 7.23
N ALA A 183 -22.83 21.80 7.38
CA ALA A 183 -22.10 22.37 6.27
C ALA A 183 -21.14 21.35 5.60
N TYR A 184 -20.41 20.54 6.38
CA TYR A 184 -19.60 19.45 5.81
C TYR A 184 -20.45 18.48 4.98
N ARG A 185 -21.57 18.00 5.55
CA ARG A 185 -22.50 17.06 4.90
C ARG A 185 -23.09 17.60 3.60
N GLU A 186 -23.48 18.87 3.56
CA GLU A 186 -24.18 19.46 2.41
C GLU A 186 -23.22 20.01 1.35
N TRP A 187 -22.04 20.52 1.75
CA TRP A 187 -21.15 21.26 0.84
C TRP A 187 -19.88 20.52 0.47
N LEU A 188 -19.19 19.86 1.40
CA LEU A 188 -17.87 19.26 1.13
C LEU A 188 -17.93 17.77 0.82
N ILE A 189 -18.63 16.98 1.62
CA ILE A 189 -18.72 15.52 1.46
C ILE A 189 -19.18 15.14 0.04
N PRO A 190 -20.23 15.77 -0.55
CA PRO A 190 -20.67 15.44 -1.91
C PRO A 190 -19.66 15.76 -3.02
N ARG A 191 -18.59 16.51 -2.71
CA ARG A 191 -17.53 16.91 -3.65
C ARG A 191 -16.22 16.16 -3.42
N ALA A 192 -16.13 15.41 -2.32
CA ALA A 192 -14.92 14.76 -1.87
C ALA A 192 -14.54 13.62 -2.81
N THR A 193 -13.32 13.68 -3.34
CA THR A 193 -12.67 12.54 -4.02
C THR A 193 -12.28 11.49 -2.97
N LEU A 194 -11.84 11.95 -1.80
CA LEU A 194 -11.56 11.14 -0.62
C LEU A 194 -11.92 11.93 0.64
N ILE A 195 -12.60 11.30 1.60
CA ILE A 195 -12.72 11.81 2.97
C ILE A 195 -11.94 10.89 3.91
N THR A 196 -11.19 11.47 4.86
CA THR A 196 -10.29 10.73 5.77
C THR A 196 -10.63 10.91 7.25
N PRO A 197 -11.90 10.74 7.69
CA PRO A 197 -12.24 10.92 9.10
C PRO A 197 -11.58 9.83 9.94
N ASN A 198 -11.30 10.08 11.21
CA ASN A 198 -11.19 8.99 12.17
C ASN A 198 -12.57 8.44 12.56
N ARG A 199 -12.62 7.31 13.29
CA ARG A 199 -13.90 6.71 13.73
C ARG A 199 -14.82 7.72 14.44
N ARG A 200 -14.31 8.47 15.41
CA ARG A 200 -15.11 9.45 16.18
C ARG A 200 -15.63 10.58 15.31
N GLU A 201 -14.83 11.02 14.34
CA GLU A 201 -15.25 12.03 13.35
C GLU A 201 -16.32 11.49 12.42
N ALA A 202 -16.21 10.25 11.97
CA ALA A 202 -17.22 9.59 11.15
C ALA A 202 -18.55 9.46 11.90
N GLU A 203 -18.51 9.02 13.16
CA GLU A 203 -19.69 8.92 14.04
C GLU A 203 -20.36 10.30 14.21
N ARG A 204 -19.58 11.34 14.49
CA ARG A 204 -20.08 12.72 14.61
C ARG A 204 -20.66 13.29 13.32
N LEU A 205 -20.02 13.06 12.18
CA LEU A 205 -20.52 13.50 10.87
C LEU A 205 -21.88 12.86 10.54
N LEU A 206 -22.07 11.60 10.93
CA LEU A 206 -23.30 10.85 10.70
C LEU A 206 -24.36 11.07 11.78
N GLY A 207 -23.99 11.64 12.93
CA GLY A 207 -24.90 11.82 14.07
C GLY A 207 -25.29 10.49 14.71
N VAL A 208 -24.40 9.50 14.70
CA VAL A 208 -24.60 8.18 15.33
C VAL A 208 -23.84 8.10 16.65
N ALA A 209 -24.31 7.26 17.57
CA ALA A 209 -23.67 7.10 18.86
C ALA A 209 -22.31 6.39 18.72
N PRO A 210 -21.33 6.67 19.60
CA PRO A 210 -20.06 5.96 19.59
C PRO A 210 -20.26 4.45 19.71
N GLY A 211 -19.64 3.68 18.82
CA GLY A 211 -19.77 2.22 18.84
C GLY A 211 -21.02 1.65 18.16
N GLU A 212 -22.00 2.49 17.78
CA GLU A 212 -23.29 2.02 17.24
C GLU A 212 -23.14 1.27 15.92
N LEU A 213 -22.26 1.75 15.05
CA LEU A 213 -22.00 1.17 13.74
C LEU A 213 -20.57 0.66 13.65
N ARG A 214 -20.39 -0.40 12.88
CA ARG A 214 -19.07 -0.87 12.48
C ARG A 214 -18.44 0.11 11.50
N VAL A 215 -17.11 0.10 11.43
CA VAL A 215 -16.36 0.99 10.52
C VAL A 215 -16.77 0.84 9.05
N PRO A 216 -16.95 -0.36 8.47
CA PRO A 216 -17.43 -0.48 7.10
C PRO A 216 -18.82 0.14 6.88
N GLU A 217 -19.71 0.07 7.88
CA GLU A 217 -21.05 0.68 7.81
C GLU A 217 -20.97 2.21 7.89
N LEU A 218 -20.09 2.75 8.75
CA LEU A 218 -19.79 4.19 8.79
C LEU A 218 -19.29 4.67 7.41
N ALA A 219 -18.38 3.92 6.79
CA ALA A 219 -17.84 4.26 5.48
C ALA A 219 -18.91 4.24 4.37
N ALA A 220 -19.76 3.20 4.37
CA ALA A 220 -20.88 3.11 3.43
C ALA A 220 -21.86 4.28 3.57
N ARG A 221 -22.17 4.70 4.81
CA ARG A 221 -23.04 5.86 5.06
C ARG A 221 -22.40 7.18 4.64
N LEU A 222 -21.10 7.36 4.84
CA LEU A 222 -20.38 8.53 4.34
C LEU A 222 -20.35 8.59 2.80
N GLN A 223 -20.19 7.44 2.13
CA GLN A 223 -20.34 7.37 0.67
C GLN A 223 -21.76 7.69 0.22
N ALA A 224 -22.78 7.25 0.97
CA ALA A 224 -24.18 7.58 0.68
C ALA A 224 -24.49 9.09 0.78
N LEU A 225 -23.69 9.85 1.54
CA LEU A 225 -23.73 11.32 1.56
C LEU A 225 -23.05 11.97 0.34
N GLY A 226 -22.47 11.18 -0.56
CA GLY A 226 -21.89 11.65 -1.82
C GLY A 226 -20.36 11.69 -1.88
N ALA A 227 -19.66 11.25 -0.82
CA ALA A 227 -18.21 11.04 -0.91
C ALA A 227 -17.92 9.97 -1.98
N GLU A 228 -16.96 10.25 -2.85
CA GLU A 228 -16.55 9.27 -3.85
C GLU A 228 -15.82 8.08 -3.22
N SER A 229 -14.90 8.38 -2.30
CA SER A 229 -14.14 7.40 -1.53
C SER A 229 -14.06 7.80 -0.07
N VAL A 230 -13.96 6.81 0.80
CA VAL A 230 -13.85 6.99 2.24
C VAL A 230 -12.66 6.19 2.74
N CYS A 231 -11.81 6.81 3.55
CA CYS A 231 -10.82 6.12 4.36
C CYS A 231 -11.06 6.45 5.84
N ILE A 232 -11.66 5.54 6.60
CA ILE A 232 -11.78 5.74 8.05
C ILE A 232 -10.45 5.37 8.69
N THR A 233 -9.81 6.37 9.28
CA THR A 233 -8.51 6.27 9.93
C THR A 233 -8.65 6.10 11.44
N GLY A 234 -7.54 5.89 12.13
CA GLY A 234 -7.50 5.92 13.61
C GLY A 234 -6.93 4.67 14.22
N GLY A 235 -6.55 3.68 13.39
CA GLY A 235 -5.81 2.52 13.84
C GLY A 235 -6.58 1.69 14.86
N ASP A 236 -7.92 1.69 14.83
CA ASP A 236 -8.81 1.31 15.95
C ASP A 236 -8.20 0.39 17.01
N ASP A 237 -8.37 0.80 18.27
CA ASP A 237 -8.22 -0.07 19.43
C ASP A 237 -9.31 -1.14 19.31
N LEU A 238 -9.05 -2.17 18.51
CA LEU A 238 -9.69 -3.45 18.75
C LEU A 238 -9.16 -3.93 20.10
N SER A 239 -9.75 -3.41 21.19
CA SER A 239 -10.19 -4.36 22.18
C SER A 239 -11.02 -5.37 21.39
N LEU A 240 -10.75 -6.64 21.57
CA LEU A 240 -11.38 -7.75 20.86
C LEU A 240 -12.90 -7.84 21.13
N ASP A 241 -13.53 -6.76 21.59
CA ASP A 241 -14.87 -6.68 22.17
C ASP A 241 -15.98 -6.57 21.11
N GLY A 242 -15.63 -6.44 19.81
CA GLY A 242 -16.60 -6.29 18.72
C GLY A 242 -16.41 -7.20 17.51
N LEU A 243 -15.31 -7.95 17.45
CA LEU A 243 -15.17 -9.03 16.47
C LEU A 243 -15.70 -10.32 17.11
N PRO A 244 -16.33 -11.23 16.35
CA PRO A 244 -16.65 -12.54 16.88
C PRO A 244 -15.34 -13.14 17.44
N GLN A 245 -15.24 -13.26 18.77
CA GLN A 245 -14.20 -14.09 19.35
C GLN A 245 -14.39 -15.46 18.73
N ALA A 246 -13.31 -16.04 18.20
CA ALA A 246 -13.30 -17.38 17.62
C ALA A 246 -13.50 -18.43 18.73
N ALA A 247 -14.65 -18.39 19.41
CA ALA A 247 -15.11 -19.39 20.35
C ALA A 247 -15.66 -20.58 19.58
N ALA A 248 -14.83 -21.21 18.73
CA ALA A 248 -15.10 -22.52 18.15
C ALA A 248 -13.90 -23.14 17.41
N HIS A 249 -12.63 -22.86 17.75
CA HIS A 249 -11.50 -23.66 17.19
C HIS A 249 -10.35 -23.91 18.19
N GLU A 250 -10.51 -23.58 19.47
CA GLU A 250 -9.53 -23.96 20.52
C GLU A 250 -9.69 -25.41 20.99
N ALA A 251 -10.85 -26.04 20.77
CA ALA A 251 -11.09 -27.43 21.19
C ALA A 251 -10.48 -28.50 20.26
N ALA A 252 -9.90 -28.12 19.11
CA ALA A 252 -9.30 -29.06 18.15
C ALA A 252 -7.76 -29.06 18.15
N THR A 253 -7.13 -28.11 18.84
CA THR A 253 -5.67 -27.96 18.90
C THR A 253 -5.05 -28.40 20.23
N GLU A 254 -5.84 -28.79 21.23
CA GLU A 254 -5.35 -29.32 22.51
C GLU A 254 -4.89 -30.78 22.45
N ALA A 255 -4.99 -31.47 21.31
CA ALA A 255 -4.58 -32.87 21.23
C ALA A 255 -3.09 -33.08 20.90
N HIS A 256 -2.32 -32.09 20.42
CA HIS A 256 -0.97 -32.33 19.84
C HIS A 256 0.13 -31.32 20.28
N VAL A 257 0.06 -30.74 21.48
CA VAL A 257 1.15 -29.89 22.01
C VAL A 257 1.70 -30.45 23.33
N GLU A 258 2.39 -31.58 23.23
CA GLU A 258 3.39 -32.02 24.21
C GLU A 258 4.60 -32.59 23.47
N ALA A 259 5.37 -31.72 22.82
CA ALA A 259 6.79 -31.87 22.57
C ALA A 259 7.30 -30.63 21.82
N SER A 260 8.39 -30.03 22.32
CA SER A 260 9.15 -28.87 21.81
C SER A 260 8.84 -27.50 22.42
N ALA A 261 9.07 -27.40 23.73
CA ALA A 261 9.47 -26.17 24.38
C ALA A 261 11.00 -26.04 24.26
N GLU A 262 11.51 -25.26 23.30
CA GLU A 262 12.83 -24.61 23.38
C GLU A 262 13.02 -23.59 22.25
N ALA A 263 13.63 -22.45 22.59
CA ALA A 263 13.89 -21.23 21.79
C ALA A 263 12.70 -20.26 21.58
N VAL A 264 12.19 -19.72 22.68
CA VAL A 264 11.46 -18.43 22.69
C VAL A 264 12.51 -17.31 22.61
N THR A 265 12.62 -16.67 21.45
CA THR A 265 13.31 -15.37 21.32
C THR A 265 12.55 -14.32 22.12
N GLU A 266 13.26 -13.55 22.95
CA GLU A 266 12.65 -12.52 23.79
C GLU A 266 11.73 -11.60 22.99
N PRO A 267 10.53 -11.28 23.51
CA PRO A 267 9.62 -10.37 22.86
C PRO A 267 10.22 -8.95 22.83
N PRO A 268 9.89 -8.12 21.82
CA PRO A 268 10.32 -6.73 21.80
C PRO A 268 9.83 -6.01 23.06
N PRO A 269 10.64 -5.07 23.61
CA PRO A 269 10.35 -4.44 24.90
C PRO A 269 9.00 -3.71 24.84
N GLY A 270 8.08 -4.09 25.75
CA GLY A 270 6.76 -3.46 25.92
C GLY A 270 5.54 -4.37 25.72
N SER A 271 5.71 -5.66 25.44
CA SER A 271 4.58 -6.62 25.39
C SER A 271 4.54 -7.50 26.63
N LEU A 272 3.39 -7.55 27.31
CA LEU A 272 3.13 -8.54 28.37
C LEU A 272 3.23 -9.94 27.74
N PRO A 273 3.93 -10.91 28.38
CA PRO A 273 4.09 -12.25 27.84
C PRO A 273 2.71 -12.88 27.56
N GLY A 274 2.46 -13.26 26.30
CA GLY A 274 1.22 -13.87 25.84
C GLY A 274 0.25 -12.96 25.08
N THR A 275 0.52 -11.65 24.95
CA THR A 275 -0.39 -10.73 24.22
C THR A 275 0.05 -10.57 22.76
N PRO A 276 -0.82 -10.87 21.77
CA PRO A 276 -0.42 -10.79 20.37
C PRO A 276 -0.19 -9.33 19.92
N MET A 277 0.76 -9.11 19.00
CA MET A 277 1.14 -7.79 18.48
C MET A 277 -0.10 -6.97 18.09
N PRO A 278 -0.32 -5.77 18.67
CA PRO A 278 -1.45 -4.92 18.34
C PRO A 278 -1.27 -4.35 16.93
N LEU A 279 -2.37 -4.16 16.21
CA LEU A 279 -2.39 -3.63 14.85
C LEU A 279 -3.13 -2.29 14.81
N ALA A 280 -2.64 -1.36 13.99
CA ALA A 280 -3.31 -0.13 13.63
C ALA A 280 -4.10 -0.34 12.33
N LEU A 281 -5.42 -0.49 12.44
CA LEU A 281 -6.34 -0.71 11.34
C LEU A 281 -6.95 0.59 10.79
N ASP A 282 -6.94 0.74 9.47
CA ASP A 282 -7.76 1.72 8.76
C ASP A 282 -8.66 0.99 7.75
N TRP A 283 -9.81 1.56 7.41
CA TRP A 283 -10.71 1.00 6.39
C TRP A 283 -10.74 1.91 5.17
N PHE A 284 -10.55 1.34 3.98
CA PHE A 284 -10.73 2.04 2.71
C PHE A 284 -11.90 1.45 1.92
N GLN A 285 -12.66 2.32 1.26
CA GLN A 285 -13.68 1.94 0.28
C GLN A 285 -13.82 3.03 -0.80
N GLY A 286 -13.71 2.63 -2.07
CA GLY A 286 -13.81 3.56 -3.20
C GLY A 286 -13.48 2.91 -4.56
N PRO A 287 -13.60 3.64 -5.67
CA PRO A 287 -13.11 3.16 -6.97
C PRO A 287 -11.58 3.08 -7.00
N ILE A 288 -11.02 2.36 -7.98
CA ILE A 288 -9.56 2.35 -8.23
C ILE A 288 -9.10 3.75 -8.67
N TRP A 289 -9.83 4.36 -9.60
CA TRP A 289 -9.51 5.64 -10.19
C TRP A 289 -10.52 6.70 -9.78
N PRO A 290 -10.07 7.95 -9.53
CA PRO A 290 -11.00 9.04 -9.27
C PRO A 290 -11.86 9.32 -10.50
N ARG A 291 -13.15 9.61 -10.29
CA ARG A 291 -14.16 9.95 -11.32
C ARG A 291 -13.73 11.15 -12.14
N MET A 292 -13.03 12.09 -11.49
CA MET A 292 -12.46 13.29 -12.11
C MET A 292 -10.96 13.09 -12.29
N GLY A 293 -10.47 13.04 -13.54
CA GLY A 293 -9.03 13.14 -13.81
C GLY A 293 -8.32 11.98 -14.46
N VAL A 294 -9.01 11.16 -15.23
CA VAL A 294 -8.37 10.10 -16.00
C VAL A 294 -8.78 10.21 -17.46
N GLU A 295 -7.83 9.96 -18.38
CA GLU A 295 -8.14 9.81 -19.80
C GLU A 295 -9.27 8.78 -19.97
N PRO A 296 -10.31 9.05 -20.79
CA PRO A 296 -11.45 8.15 -20.98
C PRO A 296 -11.07 6.70 -21.32
N ARG A 297 -9.89 6.49 -21.93
CA ARG A 297 -9.38 5.15 -22.28
C ARG A 297 -8.95 4.31 -21.06
N VAL A 298 -8.34 4.91 -20.03
CA VAL A 298 -7.92 4.18 -18.81
C VAL A 298 -9.13 3.91 -17.91
N VAL A 299 -10.11 4.83 -17.90
CA VAL A 299 -11.41 4.62 -17.24
C VAL A 299 -12.17 3.48 -17.91
N SER A 300 -12.22 3.41 -19.24
CA SER A 300 -12.96 2.37 -19.97
C SER A 300 -12.53 0.92 -19.67
N LEU A 301 -11.25 0.67 -19.38
CA LEU A 301 -10.75 -0.68 -19.08
C LEU A 301 -10.98 -1.08 -17.60
N HIS A 302 -11.15 -0.10 -16.71
CA HIS A 302 -11.36 -0.32 -15.27
C HIS A 302 -12.77 0.01 -14.78
N ALA A 303 -13.60 0.67 -15.57
CA ALA A 303 -14.99 1.01 -15.23
C ALA A 303 -15.85 -0.24 -15.02
N ALA A 304 -15.40 -1.40 -15.52
CA ALA A 304 -16.00 -2.70 -15.29
C ALA A 304 -15.49 -3.41 -14.02
N LYS A 305 -14.43 -2.91 -13.35
CA LYS A 305 -13.94 -3.50 -12.10
C LYS A 305 -14.75 -2.98 -10.92
N ALA A 306 -15.09 -3.87 -10.00
CA ALA A 306 -15.81 -3.53 -8.77
C ALA A 306 -15.03 -2.51 -7.93
N PRO A 307 -15.72 -1.71 -7.10
CA PRO A 307 -15.07 -0.88 -6.08
C PRO A 307 -14.10 -1.71 -5.23
N ILE A 308 -13.02 -1.06 -4.79
CA ILE A 308 -12.05 -1.64 -3.89
C ILE A 308 -12.46 -1.27 -2.47
N ASP A 309 -12.60 -2.28 -1.63
CA ASP A 309 -12.76 -2.16 -0.19
C ASP A 309 -11.79 -3.05 0.56
N GLY A 310 -11.50 -2.69 1.81
CA GLY A 310 -10.68 -3.50 2.70
C GLY A 310 -10.04 -2.73 3.84
N TRP A 311 -9.63 -3.50 4.84
CA TRP A 311 -8.82 -3.10 5.96
C TRP A 311 -7.36 -2.99 5.54
N LEU A 312 -6.68 -1.93 5.98
CA LEU A 312 -5.24 -1.77 5.92
C LEU A 312 -4.65 -1.89 7.32
N ALA A 313 -3.63 -2.73 7.50
CA ALA A 313 -3.03 -2.97 8.81
C ALA A 313 -1.50 -2.77 8.80
N LEU A 314 -1.02 -2.09 9.84
CA LEU A 314 0.39 -2.05 10.25
C LEU A 314 0.48 -2.36 11.74
N PRO A 315 1.66 -2.71 12.28
CA PRO A 315 1.85 -2.80 13.73
C PRO A 315 1.42 -1.50 14.41
N ARG A 316 0.77 -1.58 15.57
CA ARG A 316 0.49 -0.39 16.38
C ARG A 316 1.75 -0.02 17.14
N LEU A 317 2.34 1.13 16.80
CA LEU A 317 3.51 1.65 17.50
C LEU A 317 3.14 1.97 18.95
N ALA A 318 3.97 1.50 19.88
CA ALA A 318 3.85 1.75 21.30
C ALA A 318 5.03 2.62 21.77
N PRO A 319 4.84 3.46 22.81
CA PRO A 319 5.95 4.16 23.44
C PRO A 319 6.97 3.15 24.00
N ARG A 320 8.26 3.48 23.91
CA ARG A 320 9.33 2.72 24.56
C ARG A 320 9.65 3.35 25.90
N GLU A 321 10.22 2.58 26.83
CA GLU A 321 10.66 3.11 28.12
C GLU A 321 11.66 4.27 27.89
N GLY A 322 11.38 5.43 28.48
CA GLY A 322 12.18 6.65 28.29
C GLY A 322 12.01 7.38 26.95
N ALA A 323 11.21 6.87 26.01
CA ALA A 323 10.97 7.48 24.69
C ALA A 323 9.47 7.49 24.33
N PRO A 324 8.74 8.57 24.65
CA PRO A 324 7.31 8.68 24.35
C PRO A 324 7.05 8.71 22.83
N LEU A 325 5.88 8.23 22.42
CA LEU A 325 5.47 8.25 21.02
C LEU A 325 4.92 9.63 20.61
N HIS A 326 5.41 10.15 19.49
CA HIS A 326 5.05 11.47 18.98
C HIS A 326 4.13 11.35 17.78
N HIS A 327 2.86 11.72 17.98
CA HIS A 327 1.77 11.44 17.04
C HIS A 327 0.93 12.69 16.71
N HIS A 328 1.42 13.87 17.10
CA HIS A 328 0.75 15.13 16.78
C HIS A 328 0.88 15.41 15.28
N GLY A 329 -0.24 15.73 14.62
CA GLY A 329 -0.29 15.94 13.17
C GLY A 329 -0.45 14.68 12.30
N THR A 330 -0.72 13.51 12.88
CA THR A 330 -0.94 12.24 12.15
C THR A 330 -2.03 12.34 11.06
N GLY A 331 -3.23 12.81 11.40
CA GLY A 331 -4.32 12.97 10.43
C GLY A 331 -3.97 13.96 9.31
N CYS A 332 -3.33 15.08 9.66
CA CYS A 332 -2.88 16.09 8.69
C CYS A 332 -1.83 15.52 7.72
N CYS A 333 -0.87 14.74 8.24
CA CYS A 333 0.12 14.03 7.42
C CYS A 333 -0.56 13.06 6.45
N PHE A 334 -1.46 12.21 6.95
CA PHE A 334 -2.18 11.23 6.15
C PHE A 334 -2.93 11.87 4.99
N ALA A 335 -3.80 12.84 5.29
CA ALA A 335 -4.61 13.51 4.29
C ALA A 335 -3.78 14.28 3.26
N THR A 336 -2.67 14.89 3.68
CA THR A 336 -1.78 15.60 2.77
C THR A 336 -1.01 14.65 1.85
N VAL A 337 -0.52 13.52 2.35
CA VAL A 337 0.14 12.51 1.51
C VAL A 337 -0.86 11.90 0.52
N ALA A 338 -2.11 11.66 0.92
CA ALA A 338 -3.15 11.21 0.01
C ALA A 338 -3.42 12.25 -1.10
N ALA A 339 -3.57 13.53 -0.75
CA ALA A 339 -3.79 14.61 -1.72
C ALA A 339 -2.59 14.78 -2.67
N ALA A 340 -1.37 14.71 -2.15
CA ALA A 340 -0.15 14.74 -2.95
C ALA A 340 -0.09 13.55 -3.92
N SER A 341 -0.39 12.34 -3.45
CA SER A 341 -0.40 11.13 -4.30
C SER A 341 -1.43 11.26 -5.43
N LEU A 342 -2.64 11.73 -5.15
CA LEU A 342 -3.65 12.00 -6.19
C LEU A 342 -3.18 13.07 -7.18
N ALA A 343 -2.53 14.15 -6.72
CA ALA A 343 -1.98 15.19 -7.60
C ALA A 343 -0.87 14.67 -8.54
N ARG A 344 -0.16 13.61 -8.10
CA ARG A 344 0.84 12.89 -8.90
C ARG A 344 0.24 11.83 -9.84
N GLY A 345 -1.07 11.59 -9.77
CA GLY A 345 -1.79 10.66 -10.65
C GLY A 345 -1.83 9.22 -10.15
N PHE A 346 -1.56 8.97 -8.87
CA PHE A 346 -1.76 7.64 -8.29
C PHE A 346 -3.25 7.29 -8.22
N PRO A 347 -3.61 6.00 -8.37
CA PRO A 347 -4.97 5.53 -8.10
C PRO A 347 -5.29 5.70 -6.60
N LEU A 348 -6.58 5.76 -6.27
CA LEU A 348 -7.09 6.03 -4.93
C LEU A 348 -6.59 5.04 -3.86
N PRO A 349 -6.62 3.71 -4.09
CA PRO A 349 -6.09 2.76 -3.12
C PRO A 349 -4.59 2.97 -2.85
N ASP A 350 -3.79 3.27 -3.88
CA ASP A 350 -2.37 3.57 -3.70
C ASP A 350 -2.16 4.89 -2.96
N ALA A 351 -2.97 5.92 -3.21
CA ALA A 351 -2.88 7.18 -2.48
C ALA A 351 -3.11 6.98 -0.97
N VAL A 352 -4.05 6.12 -0.60
CA VAL A 352 -4.31 5.74 0.80
C VAL A 352 -3.20 4.86 1.37
N LEU A 353 -2.67 3.93 0.57
CA LEU A 353 -1.52 3.11 0.94
C LEU A 353 -0.31 4.00 1.29
N MET A 354 0.06 4.93 0.41
CA MET A 354 1.17 5.87 0.61
C MET A 354 0.94 6.74 1.84
N ALA A 355 -0.30 7.21 2.05
CA ALA A 355 -0.66 7.98 3.23
C ALA A 355 -0.45 7.21 4.54
N LYS A 356 -0.84 5.92 4.58
CA LYS A 356 -0.62 5.06 5.74
C LYS A 356 0.87 4.79 5.96
N MET A 357 1.62 4.47 4.92
CA MET A 357 3.08 4.23 5.00
C MET A 357 3.82 5.45 5.55
N ALA A 358 3.57 6.64 4.98
CA ALA A 358 4.23 7.88 5.37
C ALA A 358 3.84 8.32 6.79
N THR A 359 2.58 8.15 7.17
CA THR A 359 2.10 8.46 8.53
C THR A 359 2.73 7.52 9.55
N TYR A 360 2.82 6.23 9.25
CA TYR A 360 3.46 5.24 10.11
C TYR A 360 4.95 5.55 10.35
N SER A 361 5.72 5.79 9.29
CA SER A 361 7.11 6.26 9.42
C SER A 361 7.18 7.58 10.19
N GLY A 362 6.25 8.51 9.94
CA GLY A 362 6.24 9.80 10.63
C GLY A 362 6.01 9.69 12.13
N VAL A 363 5.17 8.76 12.58
CA VAL A 363 4.96 8.47 14.00
C VAL A 363 6.17 7.79 14.62
N ARG A 364 6.77 6.82 13.90
CA ARG A 364 7.99 6.13 14.34
C ARG A 364 9.16 7.09 14.55
N ASP A 365 9.33 8.03 13.62
CA ASP A 365 10.49 8.92 13.57
C ASP A 365 10.18 10.31 14.19
N GLY A 366 9.02 10.46 14.82
CA GLY A 366 8.56 11.68 15.47
C GLY A 366 9.50 12.13 16.60
N HIS A 367 9.39 13.40 17.01
CA HIS A 367 10.31 13.98 18.00
C HIS A 367 9.59 14.83 19.03
N ALA A 368 10.21 14.98 20.20
CA ALA A 368 9.70 15.86 21.25
C ALA A 368 9.88 17.33 20.84
N ALA A 369 8.79 18.09 20.87
CA ALA A 369 8.79 19.54 20.66
C ALA A 369 8.29 20.32 21.89
N GLY A 370 8.16 19.63 23.03
CA GLY A 370 7.69 20.16 24.29
C GLY A 370 7.31 19.03 25.25
N GLN A 371 6.52 19.35 26.27
CA GLN A 371 6.18 18.39 27.35
C GLN A 371 5.08 17.38 26.96
N GLY A 372 4.28 17.66 25.93
CA GLY A 372 3.23 16.76 25.45
C GLY A 372 3.64 15.98 24.19
N SER A 373 2.66 15.52 23.42
CA SER A 373 2.93 14.79 22.17
C SER A 373 3.55 15.73 21.13
N GLY A 374 4.80 15.48 20.78
CA GLY A 374 5.48 16.15 19.68
C GLY A 374 4.98 15.74 18.29
N PRO A 375 5.48 16.42 17.25
CA PRO A 375 5.06 16.21 15.87
C PRO A 375 5.58 14.92 15.24
N VAL A 376 4.79 14.41 14.29
CA VAL A 376 5.26 13.40 13.34
C VAL A 376 6.36 13.96 12.42
N ARG A 377 7.27 13.09 12.00
CA ARG A 377 8.39 13.41 11.12
C ARG A 377 8.48 12.46 9.93
N PRO A 378 7.56 12.54 8.95
CA PRO A 378 7.64 11.68 7.77
C PRO A 378 8.93 11.93 7.00
N SER A 379 9.44 10.90 6.32
CA SER A 379 10.60 11.01 5.43
C SER A 379 10.40 10.18 4.18
N ALA A 380 10.99 10.57 3.05
CA ALA A 380 10.85 9.83 1.78
C ALA A 380 11.36 8.38 1.85
N ARG A 381 12.09 8.00 2.91
CA ARG A 381 12.56 6.63 3.16
C ARG A 381 11.42 5.64 3.31
N PHE A 382 10.20 6.07 3.69
CA PHE A 382 9.05 5.16 3.80
C PHE A 382 8.79 4.39 2.51
N LEU A 383 9.11 4.97 1.34
CA LEU A 383 8.93 4.33 0.04
C LEU A 383 9.84 3.12 -0.18
N GLN A 384 10.94 3.04 0.56
CA GLN A 384 11.95 1.99 0.46
C GLN A 384 12.02 1.14 1.74
N ASP A 385 11.05 1.28 2.62
CA ASP A 385 11.05 0.62 3.92
C ASP A 385 9.93 -0.44 3.95
N PRO A 386 10.26 -1.74 3.80
CA PRO A 386 9.27 -2.81 3.78
C PRO A 386 8.43 -2.89 5.08
N SER A 387 8.95 -2.37 6.20
CA SER A 387 8.22 -2.30 7.46
C SER A 387 7.08 -1.27 7.44
N CYS A 388 7.13 -0.32 6.51
CA CYS A 388 6.07 0.68 6.32
C CYS A 388 4.94 0.18 5.42
N LEU A 389 5.14 -0.84 4.58
CA LEU A 389 4.11 -1.35 3.67
C LEU A 389 3.05 -2.13 4.47
N PRO A 390 1.77 -1.68 4.51
CA PRO A 390 0.72 -2.41 5.20
C PRO A 390 0.37 -3.73 4.48
N VAL A 391 -0.36 -4.57 5.19
CA VAL A 391 -1.20 -5.60 4.55
C VAL A 391 -2.59 -5.04 4.30
N MET A 392 -3.29 -5.54 3.28
CA MET A 392 -4.64 -5.12 2.93
C MET A 392 -5.57 -6.34 2.78
N SER A 393 -6.83 -6.25 3.22
CA SER A 393 -7.82 -7.32 3.03
C SER A 393 -8.60 -7.22 1.70
N PHE A 394 -9.34 -8.27 1.40
CA PHE A 394 -10.34 -8.29 0.32
C PHE A 394 -11.74 -8.06 0.89
N GLY A 395 -12.13 -6.80 1.05
CA GLY A 395 -13.36 -6.42 1.74
C GLY A 395 -13.29 -6.70 3.24
N ASP A 396 -14.42 -6.98 3.87
CA ASP A 396 -14.52 -7.13 5.32
C ASP A 396 -14.27 -8.57 5.81
N GLU A 397 -13.11 -9.13 5.43
CA GLU A 397 -12.67 -10.48 5.83
C GLU A 397 -12.60 -10.67 7.35
N LEU A 398 -12.40 -9.58 8.09
CA LEU A 398 -12.39 -9.60 9.56
C LEU A 398 -13.78 -9.87 10.16
N ALA A 399 -14.87 -9.54 9.45
CA ALA A 399 -16.22 -9.86 9.91
C ALA A 399 -16.48 -11.37 9.99
N GLN A 400 -15.82 -12.13 9.11
CA GLN A 400 -16.06 -13.55 8.90
C GLN A 400 -15.09 -14.37 9.77
N ASP A 401 -13.78 -14.12 9.66
CA ASP A 401 -12.75 -14.98 10.24
C ASP A 401 -11.55 -14.20 10.79
N ALA A 402 -11.80 -13.23 11.67
CA ALA A 402 -10.78 -12.36 12.25
C ALA A 402 -9.54 -13.10 12.79
N GLY A 403 -9.72 -14.24 13.45
CA GLY A 403 -8.62 -15.01 14.06
C GLY A 403 -7.55 -15.42 13.04
N VAL A 404 -7.96 -16.03 11.94
CA VAL A 404 -7.06 -16.52 10.88
C VAL A 404 -6.36 -15.37 10.17
N HIS A 405 -7.11 -14.33 9.79
CA HIS A 405 -6.57 -13.19 9.07
C HIS A 405 -5.60 -12.37 9.95
N LEU A 406 -5.97 -12.05 11.19
CA LEU A 406 -5.12 -11.28 12.09
C LEU A 406 -3.84 -12.04 12.46
N GLN A 407 -3.91 -13.36 12.66
CA GLN A 407 -2.72 -14.17 12.91
C GLN A 407 -1.75 -14.13 11.73
N ARG A 408 -2.25 -14.32 10.50
CA ARG A 408 -1.44 -14.25 9.27
C ARG A 408 -0.83 -12.87 9.08
N TRP A 409 -1.61 -11.81 9.28
CA TRP A 409 -1.12 -10.43 9.15
C TRP A 409 -0.03 -10.12 10.16
N ARG A 410 -0.19 -10.55 11.41
CA ARG A 410 0.87 -10.41 12.43
C ARG A 410 2.15 -11.12 12.02
N ALA A 411 2.06 -12.34 11.49
CA ALA A 411 3.22 -13.08 11.02
C ALA A 411 3.94 -12.35 9.86
N VAL A 412 3.19 -11.84 8.89
CA VAL A 412 3.75 -11.08 7.74
C VAL A 412 4.40 -9.77 8.20
N LEU A 413 3.75 -9.04 9.10
CA LEU A 413 4.23 -7.75 9.57
C LEU A 413 5.41 -7.89 10.55
N ALA A 414 5.47 -8.97 11.33
CA ALA A 414 6.58 -9.24 12.24
C ALA A 414 7.90 -9.52 11.47
N GLN A 415 7.82 -10.18 10.31
CA GLN A 415 8.99 -10.43 9.45
C GLN A 415 9.67 -9.11 9.02
N GLY A 416 8.91 -8.06 8.74
CA GLY A 416 9.45 -6.74 8.40
C GLY A 416 10.06 -5.97 9.58
N LEU A 417 9.84 -6.40 10.82
CA LEU A 417 10.41 -5.76 12.03
C LEU A 417 11.74 -6.39 12.46
N VAL A 418 12.00 -7.67 12.17
CA VAL A 418 13.25 -8.36 12.54
C VAL A 418 14.45 -7.76 11.79
N ASP A 419 14.26 -7.30 10.55
CA ASP A 419 15.29 -6.62 9.76
C ASP A 419 15.68 -5.23 10.33
N MET A 420 14.88 -4.66 11.24
CA MET A 420 15.16 -3.36 11.89
C MET A 420 16.17 -3.46 13.04
N GLY A 421 16.43 -4.67 13.57
CA GLY A 421 17.39 -4.90 14.66
C GLY A 421 18.83 -5.05 14.20
N ALA A 422 19.06 -5.21 12.89
CA ALA A 422 20.37 -5.40 12.29
C ALA A 422 20.80 -4.14 11.51
N GLU A 423 21.20 -3.08 12.22
CA GLU A 423 21.94 -1.99 11.58
C GLU A 423 23.34 -2.48 11.17
N ALA A 424 23.51 -2.86 9.90
CA ALA A 424 24.81 -2.84 9.21
C ALA A 424 24.61 -2.65 7.69
N PRO A 425 25.32 -1.70 7.04
CA PRO A 425 25.19 -1.45 5.61
C PRO A 425 25.97 -2.50 4.80
N GLY A 426 25.38 -2.98 3.72
CA GLY A 426 26.11 -3.68 2.65
C GLY A 426 26.20 -5.20 2.81
N ARG A 427 25.07 -5.90 2.75
CA ARG A 427 25.01 -7.20 2.09
C ARG A 427 23.84 -7.20 1.13
N GLY A 428 24.12 -7.53 -0.14
CA GLY A 428 23.07 -7.88 -1.08
C GLY A 428 22.22 -9.00 -0.49
N LEU A 429 20.93 -9.00 -0.83
CA LEU A 429 20.00 -10.08 -0.50
C LEU A 429 20.55 -11.40 -1.04
N SER A 430 21.34 -12.10 -0.23
CA SER A 430 21.68 -13.50 -0.45
C SER A 430 20.51 -14.34 0.06
N PRO A 431 20.01 -15.33 -0.71
CA PRO A 431 18.97 -16.23 -0.25
C PRO A 431 19.59 -17.23 0.73
N GLN A 432 19.79 -16.82 1.98
CA GLN A 432 20.10 -17.74 3.07
C GLN A 432 19.18 -17.46 4.25
N ALA A 433 17.92 -17.87 4.10
CA ALA A 433 17.14 -18.27 5.26
C ALA A 433 17.69 -19.63 5.74
N SER A 434 18.69 -19.59 6.63
CA SER A 434 19.11 -20.77 7.41
C SER A 434 18.87 -20.53 8.89
N GLY A 435 17.59 -20.37 9.25
CA GLY A 435 17.14 -20.74 10.59
C GLY A 435 17.01 -22.27 10.61
N GLN A 436 17.97 -22.97 11.21
CA GLN A 436 17.84 -24.37 11.57
C GLN A 436 16.79 -24.51 12.67
N GLY A 437 15.51 -24.43 12.30
CA GLY A 437 14.40 -24.93 13.09
C GLY A 437 13.99 -26.27 12.51
N GLN A 438 14.41 -27.37 13.14
CA GLN A 438 13.87 -28.70 12.87
C GLN A 438 12.42 -28.75 13.41
N GLY A 439 11.48 -28.21 12.65
CA GLY A 439 10.04 -28.31 12.90
C GLY A 439 9.36 -29.02 11.73
N GLN A 440 8.77 -30.17 12.01
CA GLN A 440 8.14 -31.04 11.03
C GLN A 440 6.89 -30.39 10.41
N GLY A 441 7.04 -29.88 9.19
CA GLY A 441 5.95 -29.55 8.28
C GLY A 441 6.49 -29.64 6.85
N GLN A 442 6.19 -30.73 6.14
CA GLN A 442 6.72 -31.01 4.80
C GLN A 442 6.07 -30.11 3.72
N GLY A 443 6.35 -28.81 3.76
CA GLY A 443 6.05 -27.86 2.68
C GLY A 443 7.34 -27.44 1.96
N HIS A 444 7.63 -28.00 0.79
CA HIS A 444 8.86 -27.73 0.02
C HIS A 444 9.07 -26.23 -0.22
N ALA A 445 10.25 -25.69 0.15
CA ALA A 445 10.71 -24.31 -0.09
C ALA A 445 10.44 -23.83 -1.53
N TYR A 446 10.11 -22.56 -1.73
CA TYR A 446 9.99 -22.02 -3.11
C TYR A 446 11.37 -22.10 -3.78
N ARG A 447 11.46 -22.80 -4.91
CA ARG A 447 12.72 -22.97 -5.65
C ARG A 447 12.81 -21.93 -6.77
N PRO A 448 13.79 -21.01 -6.73
CA PRO A 448 14.07 -20.06 -7.81
C PRO A 448 14.34 -20.76 -9.14
N GLY A 449 14.32 -20.00 -10.24
CA GLY A 449 14.53 -20.52 -11.59
C GLY A 449 13.42 -20.12 -12.56
N TYR A 450 13.41 -20.68 -13.77
CA TYR A 450 12.35 -20.33 -14.71
C TYR A 450 10.98 -20.83 -14.24
N TYR A 451 10.00 -19.97 -14.45
CA TYR A 451 8.59 -20.25 -14.21
C TYR A 451 7.89 -20.44 -15.56
N GLY A 452 7.65 -21.69 -15.95
CA GLY A 452 6.97 -21.99 -17.20
C GLY A 452 5.45 -21.85 -17.06
N LEU A 453 4.78 -21.14 -17.96
CA LEU A 453 3.33 -21.02 -17.98
C LEU A 453 2.80 -21.43 -19.35
N SER A 454 1.89 -22.40 -19.37
CA SER A 454 1.20 -22.81 -20.59
C SER A 454 -0.26 -23.16 -20.33
N SER A 455 -1.07 -23.08 -21.39
CA SER A 455 -2.44 -23.60 -21.40
C SER A 455 -2.52 -25.05 -21.91
N GLN A 456 -1.40 -25.61 -22.38
CA GLN A 456 -1.29 -26.92 -23.02
C GLN A 456 -0.68 -27.95 -22.03
N PRO A 457 -1.46 -28.93 -21.53
CA PRO A 457 -0.95 -29.97 -20.63
C PRO A 457 0.27 -30.72 -21.18
N GLU A 458 0.30 -30.99 -22.48
CA GLU A 458 1.38 -31.67 -23.18
C GLU A 458 2.70 -30.90 -23.19
N VAL A 459 2.64 -29.56 -23.24
CA VAL A 459 3.82 -28.70 -23.12
C VAL A 459 4.39 -28.80 -21.71
N LEU A 460 3.53 -28.70 -20.69
CA LEU A 460 3.97 -28.82 -19.29
C LEU A 460 4.55 -30.20 -18.98
N ALA A 461 3.92 -31.27 -19.46
CA ALA A 461 4.40 -32.63 -19.25
C ALA A 461 5.81 -32.84 -19.85
N ARG A 462 6.10 -32.26 -21.01
CA ARG A 462 7.43 -32.31 -21.63
C ARG A 462 8.50 -31.63 -20.78
N HIS A 463 8.15 -30.53 -20.10
CA HIS A 463 9.08 -29.75 -19.29
C HIS A 463 9.14 -30.19 -17.82
N ALA A 464 8.17 -30.96 -17.33
CA ALA A 464 8.14 -31.48 -15.95
C ALA A 464 9.33 -32.39 -15.60
N GLY A 465 9.91 -33.06 -16.60
CA GLY A 465 11.11 -33.90 -16.47
C GLY A 465 12.42 -33.19 -16.81
N GLN A 466 12.39 -31.90 -17.16
CA GLN A 466 13.58 -31.13 -17.53
C GLN A 466 14.02 -30.21 -16.38
N SER A 467 15.32 -29.93 -16.28
CA SER A 467 15.88 -29.09 -15.21
C SER A 467 15.65 -27.59 -15.41
N LEU A 468 15.15 -27.16 -16.56
CA LEU A 468 15.03 -25.74 -16.92
C LEU A 468 14.04 -24.98 -16.02
N CYS A 469 12.82 -25.51 -15.87
CA CYS A 469 11.75 -24.88 -15.11
C CYS A 469 11.61 -25.53 -13.73
N SER A 470 11.93 -24.78 -12.69
CA SER A 470 11.67 -25.20 -11.30
C SER A 470 10.19 -25.07 -10.93
N GLN A 471 9.45 -24.24 -11.67
CA GLN A 471 8.03 -23.98 -11.48
C GLN A 471 7.31 -24.12 -12.83
N LEU A 472 6.15 -24.78 -12.85
CA LEU A 472 5.28 -24.88 -14.01
C LEU A 472 3.84 -24.50 -13.63
N GLN A 473 3.14 -23.75 -14.49
CA GLN A 473 1.75 -23.37 -14.29
C GLN A 473 0.87 -23.81 -15.44
N LEU A 474 -0.17 -24.57 -15.10
CA LEU A 474 -1.30 -24.82 -15.99
C LEU A 474 -2.30 -23.67 -15.90
N ARG A 475 -2.45 -22.95 -17.01
CA ARG A 475 -3.47 -21.92 -17.19
C ARG A 475 -4.48 -22.35 -18.26
N LEU A 476 -5.31 -23.32 -17.90
CA LEU A 476 -6.34 -23.85 -18.78
C LEU A 476 -7.65 -23.09 -18.56
N LYS A 477 -8.14 -22.42 -19.60
CA LYS A 477 -9.45 -21.76 -19.58
C LYS A 477 -10.50 -22.68 -20.19
N ARG A 478 -11.69 -22.73 -19.58
CA ARG A 478 -12.84 -23.42 -20.17
C ARG A 478 -13.18 -22.87 -21.55
N THR A 479 -13.26 -23.76 -22.53
CA THR A 479 -13.75 -23.47 -23.88
C THR A 479 -15.16 -24.04 -24.08
N PRO A 480 -15.94 -23.52 -25.04
CA PRO A 480 -17.25 -24.11 -25.37
C PRO A 480 -17.13 -25.59 -25.70
N GLY A 481 -17.91 -26.43 -25.02
CA GLY A 481 -17.90 -27.90 -25.18
C GLY A 481 -16.96 -28.65 -24.24
N MET A 482 -16.11 -27.97 -23.48
CA MET A 482 -15.23 -28.60 -22.49
C MET A 482 -15.98 -28.86 -21.18
N THR A 483 -16.01 -30.13 -20.77
CA THR A 483 -16.64 -30.58 -19.53
C THR A 483 -15.71 -30.44 -18.32
N ASP A 484 -16.27 -30.54 -17.11
CA ASP A 484 -15.48 -30.60 -15.87
C ASP A 484 -14.58 -31.84 -15.84
N GLY A 485 -15.03 -32.94 -16.47
CA GLY A 485 -14.25 -34.15 -16.63
C GLY A 485 -13.01 -33.94 -17.50
N ASP A 486 -13.12 -33.16 -18.57
CA ASP A 486 -11.98 -32.83 -19.44
C ASP A 486 -10.95 -31.97 -18.73
N LEU A 487 -11.41 -30.94 -17.99
CA LEU A 487 -10.55 -30.09 -17.17
C LEU A 487 -9.85 -30.88 -16.06
N LEU A 488 -10.59 -31.78 -15.40
CA LEU A 488 -10.05 -32.65 -14.36
C LEU A 488 -8.99 -33.60 -14.92
N ALA A 489 -9.27 -34.26 -16.05
CA ALA A 489 -8.34 -35.18 -16.69
C ALA A 489 -7.05 -34.47 -17.14
N ALA A 490 -7.17 -33.29 -17.75
CA ALA A 490 -6.02 -32.46 -18.12
C ALA A 490 -5.18 -32.06 -16.90
N THR A 491 -5.85 -31.70 -15.80
CA THR A 491 -5.17 -31.32 -14.55
C THR A 491 -4.46 -32.52 -13.92
N GLN A 492 -5.11 -33.67 -13.86
CA GLN A 492 -4.53 -34.93 -13.36
C GLN A 492 -3.31 -35.36 -14.17
N ALA A 493 -3.33 -35.20 -15.49
CA ALA A 493 -2.18 -35.50 -16.35
C ALA A 493 -0.96 -34.62 -15.99
N CYS A 494 -1.16 -33.32 -15.78
CA CYS A 494 -0.09 -32.42 -15.33
C CYS A 494 0.42 -32.77 -13.93
N VAL A 495 -0.48 -33.10 -12.98
CA VAL A 495 -0.10 -33.52 -11.62
C VAL A 495 0.76 -34.78 -11.67
N ALA A 496 0.36 -35.78 -12.47
CA ALA A 496 1.13 -37.00 -12.65
C ALA A 496 2.52 -36.74 -13.26
N ALA A 497 2.63 -35.79 -14.21
CA ALA A 497 3.89 -35.48 -14.88
C ALA A 497 4.98 -34.94 -13.92
N VAL A 498 4.58 -34.12 -12.93
CA VAL A 498 5.52 -33.57 -11.92
C VAL A 498 5.75 -34.48 -10.71
N GLN A 499 4.96 -35.55 -10.56
CA GLN A 499 5.13 -36.54 -9.48
C GLN A 499 6.07 -37.71 -9.87
N THR A 500 6.79 -37.58 -10.98
CA THR A 500 7.75 -38.58 -11.43
C THR A 500 8.99 -38.62 -10.52
N PRO A 501 9.57 -39.80 -10.22
CA PRO A 501 10.76 -39.90 -9.39
C PRO A 501 11.91 -39.03 -9.92
N GLY A 502 12.44 -38.15 -9.07
CA GLY A 502 13.52 -37.23 -9.42
C GLY A 502 13.07 -35.87 -9.97
N SER A 503 11.78 -35.68 -10.28
CA SER A 503 11.25 -34.34 -10.55
C SER A 503 11.25 -33.52 -9.26
N ARG A 504 11.73 -32.28 -9.36
CA ARG A 504 11.66 -31.29 -8.28
C ARG A 504 10.91 -30.03 -8.73
N THR A 505 10.11 -30.17 -9.79
CA THR A 505 9.33 -29.09 -10.39
C THR A 505 8.00 -28.99 -9.66
N GLN A 506 7.67 -27.78 -9.19
CA GLN A 506 6.38 -27.53 -8.57
C GLN A 506 5.35 -27.14 -9.65
N LEU A 507 4.21 -27.82 -9.66
CA LEU A 507 3.07 -27.49 -10.51
C LEU A 507 2.11 -26.56 -9.78
N TRP A 508 1.67 -25.51 -10.47
CA TRP A 508 0.64 -24.55 -10.05
C TRP A 508 -0.56 -24.66 -11.00
N ILE A 509 -1.77 -24.67 -10.46
CA ILE A 509 -3.00 -24.68 -11.26
C ILE A 509 -3.75 -23.36 -11.09
N ASN A 510 -4.22 -22.78 -12.20
CA ASN A 510 -5.02 -21.54 -12.23
C ASN A 510 -6.51 -21.80 -12.45
N ASP A 511 -7.36 -20.80 -12.16
CA ASP A 511 -8.80 -20.67 -12.50
C ASP A 511 -9.77 -21.73 -11.94
N HIS A 512 -9.40 -23.01 -11.88
CA HIS A 512 -10.29 -24.14 -11.53
C HIS A 512 -9.86 -24.83 -10.23
N TRP A 513 -9.83 -24.08 -9.13
CA TRP A 513 -9.22 -24.54 -7.88
C TRP A 513 -9.90 -25.79 -7.27
N GLN A 514 -11.23 -25.94 -7.34
CA GLN A 514 -11.89 -27.15 -6.81
C GLN A 514 -11.45 -28.41 -7.58
N LEU A 515 -11.42 -28.33 -8.91
CA LEU A 515 -10.97 -29.43 -9.77
C LEU A 515 -9.48 -29.72 -9.56
N ALA A 516 -8.68 -28.68 -9.31
CA ALA A 516 -7.27 -28.83 -8.97
C ALA A 516 -7.08 -29.62 -7.66
N LEU A 517 -7.84 -29.30 -6.61
CA LEU A 517 -7.81 -30.05 -5.37
C LEU A 517 -8.29 -31.50 -5.56
N GLN A 518 -9.35 -31.71 -6.36
CA GLN A 518 -9.83 -33.04 -6.72
C GLN A 518 -8.78 -33.85 -7.50
N ALA A 519 -7.98 -33.20 -8.34
CA ALA A 519 -6.86 -33.80 -9.07
C ALA A 519 -5.64 -34.09 -8.18
N GLY A 520 -5.67 -33.71 -6.89
CA GLY A 520 -4.55 -33.89 -5.97
C GLY A 520 -3.47 -32.81 -6.07
N ALA A 521 -3.76 -31.67 -6.70
CA ALA A 521 -2.82 -30.55 -6.76
C ALA A 521 -2.50 -30.03 -5.34
N LYS A 522 -1.23 -29.68 -5.13
CA LYS A 522 -0.71 -29.14 -3.85
C LYS A 522 -0.38 -27.65 -3.91
N ALA A 523 -0.54 -27.03 -5.09
CA ALA A 523 -0.31 -25.62 -5.26
C ALA A 523 -1.26 -24.99 -6.27
N LEU A 524 -1.73 -23.80 -5.94
CA LEU A 524 -2.65 -22.99 -6.76
C LEU A 524 -2.03 -21.64 -7.03
N HIS A 525 -2.25 -21.11 -8.23
CA HIS A 525 -2.01 -19.70 -8.52
C HIS A 525 -3.37 -19.03 -8.72
N LEU A 526 -3.58 -17.86 -8.12
CA LEU A 526 -4.83 -17.10 -8.22
C LEU A 526 -4.57 -15.65 -8.62
N GLY A 527 -5.45 -15.09 -9.44
CA GLY A 527 -5.60 -13.66 -9.62
C GLY A 527 -6.25 -12.98 -8.41
N GLN A 528 -6.18 -11.66 -8.36
CA GLN A 528 -6.83 -10.87 -7.30
C GLN A 528 -8.36 -11.04 -7.35
N GLU A 529 -8.92 -11.07 -8.56
CA GLU A 529 -10.35 -11.26 -8.79
C GLU A 529 -10.81 -12.69 -8.47
N ASP A 530 -9.95 -13.68 -8.71
CA ASP A 530 -10.24 -15.08 -8.36
C ASP A 530 -10.42 -15.23 -6.85
N TRP A 531 -9.51 -14.63 -6.06
CA TRP A 531 -9.63 -14.60 -4.60
C TRP A 531 -10.89 -13.84 -4.14
N GLN A 532 -11.13 -12.66 -4.72
CA GLN A 532 -12.28 -11.83 -4.37
C GLN A 532 -13.61 -12.55 -4.63
N GLY A 533 -13.68 -13.40 -5.66
CA GLY A 533 -14.86 -14.19 -6.02
C GLY A 533 -15.15 -15.38 -5.09
N LEU A 534 -14.22 -15.76 -4.21
CA LEU A 534 -14.43 -16.84 -3.24
C LEU A 534 -15.31 -16.39 -2.08
N ASP A 535 -16.12 -17.30 -1.56
CA ASP A 535 -16.80 -17.11 -0.29
C ASP A 535 -15.87 -17.35 0.92
N ALA A 536 -16.37 -17.12 2.13
CA ALA A 536 -15.59 -17.25 3.36
C ALA A 536 -15.02 -18.67 3.56
N ALA A 537 -15.87 -19.69 3.33
CA ALA A 537 -15.51 -21.08 3.57
C ALA A 537 -14.44 -21.56 2.58
N ASP A 538 -14.56 -21.15 1.32
CA ASP A 538 -13.58 -21.43 0.28
C ASP A 538 -12.25 -20.72 0.57
N ARG A 539 -12.27 -19.44 0.99
CA ARG A 539 -11.04 -18.73 1.41
C ARG A 539 -10.33 -19.47 2.53
N LEU A 540 -11.04 -19.86 3.59
CA LEU A 540 -10.46 -20.62 4.70
C LEU A 540 -9.84 -21.94 4.22
N ARG A 541 -10.53 -22.66 3.34
CA ARG A 541 -10.02 -23.91 2.76
C ARG A 541 -8.75 -23.69 1.95
N LEU A 542 -8.63 -22.57 1.24
CA LEU A 542 -7.43 -22.24 0.49
C LEU A 542 -6.29 -21.74 1.40
N LEU A 543 -6.60 -21.19 2.59
CA LEU A 543 -5.60 -20.83 3.60
C LEU A 543 -5.06 -22.03 4.41
N ASP A 544 -5.33 -23.27 4.00
CA ASP A 544 -4.69 -24.46 4.58
C ASP A 544 -3.15 -24.39 4.41
N PRO A 545 -2.35 -24.51 5.49
CA PRO A 545 -0.89 -24.53 5.40
C PRO A 545 -0.30 -25.62 4.50
N ALA A 546 -1.02 -26.73 4.26
CA ALA A 546 -0.61 -27.80 3.36
C ALA A 546 -0.79 -27.46 1.88
N LEU A 547 -1.51 -26.37 1.57
CA LEU A 547 -1.74 -25.89 0.21
C LEU A 547 -0.89 -24.65 -0.07
N ALA A 548 -0.03 -24.71 -1.09
CA ALA A 548 0.73 -23.54 -1.51
C ALA A 548 -0.12 -22.64 -2.40
N ILE A 549 -0.12 -21.32 -2.14
CA ILE A 549 -0.78 -20.33 -2.99
C ILE A 549 0.24 -19.37 -3.59
N GLY A 550 0.15 -19.09 -4.88
CA GLY A 550 0.75 -17.95 -5.56
C GLY A 550 -0.31 -16.91 -5.90
N ILE A 551 0.01 -15.62 -5.79
CA ILE A 551 -0.93 -14.52 -6.06
C ILE A 551 -0.34 -13.57 -7.11
N SER A 552 -1.16 -13.10 -8.04
CA SER A 552 -0.76 -12.03 -8.97
C SER A 552 -0.88 -10.63 -8.34
N SER A 553 0.03 -9.73 -8.71
CA SER A 553 -0.03 -8.31 -8.37
C SER A 553 0.44 -7.44 -9.54
N HIS A 554 -0.19 -6.28 -9.70
CA HIS A 554 0.06 -5.31 -10.77
C HIS A 554 0.18 -3.88 -10.22
N THR A 555 -0.06 -3.67 -8.93
CA THR A 555 -0.03 -2.37 -8.26
C THR A 555 0.44 -2.52 -6.81
N PRO A 556 0.91 -1.43 -6.16
CA PRO A 556 1.25 -1.44 -4.74
C PRO A 556 0.11 -1.89 -3.81
N TRP A 557 -1.13 -1.47 -4.05
CA TRP A 557 -2.28 -1.91 -3.24
C TRP A 557 -2.59 -3.41 -3.43
N GLU A 558 -2.46 -3.96 -4.64
CA GLU A 558 -2.58 -5.42 -4.87
C GLU A 558 -1.44 -6.19 -4.23
N LEU A 559 -0.23 -5.61 -4.17
CA LEU A 559 0.89 -6.18 -3.43
C LEU A 559 0.57 -6.23 -1.94
N ALA A 560 -0.01 -5.17 -1.36
CA ALA A 560 -0.44 -5.15 0.05
C ALA A 560 -1.49 -6.24 0.34
N ARG A 561 -2.42 -6.48 -0.59
CA ARG A 561 -3.38 -7.59 -0.53
C ARG A 561 -2.72 -8.95 -0.59
N ALA A 562 -1.87 -9.17 -1.60
CA ALA A 562 -1.13 -10.41 -1.78
C ALA A 562 -0.30 -10.73 -0.54
N ARG A 563 0.42 -9.75 0.04
CA ARG A 563 1.20 -9.92 1.27
C ARG A 563 0.34 -10.40 2.43
N GLY A 564 -0.88 -9.87 2.59
CA GLY A 564 -1.81 -10.28 3.64
C GLY A 564 -2.19 -11.76 3.62
N LEU A 565 -2.14 -12.40 2.45
CA LEU A 565 -2.41 -13.83 2.29
C LEU A 565 -1.20 -14.72 2.63
N ALA A 566 -0.01 -14.12 2.77
CA ALA A 566 1.27 -14.81 2.98
C ALA A 566 1.58 -15.91 1.94
N PRO A 567 1.45 -15.63 0.62
CA PRO A 567 1.61 -16.62 -0.44
C PRO A 567 3.06 -17.12 -0.53
N ARG A 568 3.24 -18.22 -1.25
CA ARG A 568 4.55 -18.82 -1.50
C ARG A 568 5.41 -17.97 -2.42
N TYR A 569 4.78 -17.26 -3.36
CA TYR A 569 5.39 -16.21 -4.18
C TYR A 569 4.32 -15.20 -4.63
N ILE A 570 4.78 -14.08 -5.18
CA ILE A 570 3.92 -13.07 -5.81
C ILE A 570 4.37 -12.87 -7.26
N ALA A 571 3.46 -13.07 -8.23
CA ALA A 571 3.75 -12.81 -9.63
C ALA A 571 3.45 -11.36 -9.97
N CYS A 572 4.49 -10.60 -10.33
CA CYS A 572 4.38 -9.18 -10.54
C CYS A 572 4.62 -8.80 -12.01
N GLY A 573 3.67 -8.05 -12.59
CA GLY A 573 3.75 -7.65 -14.00
C GLY A 573 2.56 -6.81 -14.47
N PRO A 574 2.35 -6.63 -15.77
CA PRO A 574 3.28 -7.01 -16.83
C PRO A 574 4.57 -6.17 -16.76
N VAL A 575 5.75 -6.79 -16.81
CA VAL A 575 7.02 -6.03 -16.76
C VAL A 575 7.21 -5.22 -18.05
N TRP A 576 6.92 -5.82 -19.21
CA TRP A 576 6.91 -5.18 -20.53
C TRP A 576 5.52 -5.27 -21.19
N PRO A 577 5.24 -4.49 -22.26
CA PRO A 577 4.00 -4.63 -23.02
C PRO A 577 3.74 -6.08 -23.41
N THR A 578 2.52 -6.56 -23.14
CA THR A 578 2.13 -7.94 -23.48
C THR A 578 1.17 -7.95 -24.65
N THR A 579 1.25 -8.98 -25.47
CA THR A 579 0.32 -9.23 -26.57
C THR A 579 -0.61 -10.42 -26.29
N THR A 580 -0.59 -10.95 -25.05
CA THR A 580 -1.33 -12.16 -24.64
C THR A 580 -2.69 -11.83 -24.00
N LYS A 581 -2.90 -10.59 -23.55
CA LYS A 581 -4.18 -10.07 -23.05
C LYS A 581 -4.15 -8.54 -23.14
N ASP A 582 -5.30 -7.93 -23.46
CA ASP A 582 -5.50 -6.50 -23.18
C ASP A 582 -5.48 -6.32 -21.66
N MET A 583 -4.35 -5.85 -21.15
CA MET A 583 -4.16 -5.63 -19.72
C MET A 583 -4.56 -4.19 -19.39
N PRO A 584 -5.36 -3.98 -18.34
CA PRO A 584 -5.74 -2.64 -17.92
C PRO A 584 -4.54 -1.89 -17.30
N TRP A 585 -3.45 -2.60 -17.01
CA TRP A 585 -2.25 -2.10 -16.35
C TRP A 585 -1.16 -1.68 -17.34
N HIS A 586 -0.51 -0.55 -17.05
CA HIS A 586 0.69 -0.15 -17.77
C HIS A 586 1.85 -1.11 -17.49
N PRO A 587 2.78 -1.29 -18.44
CA PRO A 587 4.04 -1.98 -18.19
C PRO A 587 4.77 -1.36 -17.00
N GLN A 588 5.29 -2.22 -16.13
CA GLN A 588 5.81 -1.84 -14.82
C GLN A 588 7.28 -1.44 -14.91
N GLY A 589 8.01 -2.02 -15.86
CA GLY A 589 9.43 -1.79 -16.04
C GLY A 589 10.29 -2.33 -14.90
N LEU A 590 11.60 -2.22 -15.08
CA LEU A 590 12.59 -2.82 -14.17
C LEU A 590 12.67 -2.10 -12.81
N ASN A 591 12.34 -0.81 -12.76
CA ASN A 591 12.39 -0.04 -11.51
C ASN A 591 11.28 -0.46 -10.53
N HIS A 592 10.04 -0.62 -11.01
CA HIS A 592 8.97 -1.14 -10.16
C HIS A 592 9.20 -2.61 -9.82
N LEU A 593 9.79 -3.40 -10.73
CA LEU A 593 10.15 -4.78 -10.44
C LEU A 593 11.17 -4.89 -9.29
N ARG A 594 12.22 -4.08 -9.28
CA ARG A 594 13.17 -3.98 -8.15
C ARG A 594 12.46 -3.56 -6.86
N TRP A 595 11.56 -2.59 -6.94
CA TRP A 595 10.77 -2.16 -5.79
C TRP A 595 9.89 -3.29 -5.25
N TRP A 596 9.25 -4.08 -6.11
CA TRP A 596 8.47 -5.25 -5.69
C TRP A 596 9.32 -6.32 -5.01
N VAL A 597 10.49 -6.65 -5.56
CA VAL A 597 11.43 -7.59 -4.95
C VAL A 597 11.79 -7.14 -3.53
N HIS A 598 12.10 -5.84 -3.38
CA HIS A 598 12.47 -5.25 -2.10
C HIS A 598 11.31 -5.24 -1.08
N MET A 599 10.09 -4.91 -1.53
CA MET A 599 8.97 -4.63 -0.63
C MET A 599 8.06 -5.83 -0.34
N ALA A 600 8.07 -6.87 -1.18
CA ALA A 600 7.12 -7.98 -1.07
C ALA A 600 7.31 -8.81 0.20
N GLY A 601 8.55 -9.00 0.68
CA GLY A 601 8.86 -9.96 1.74
C GLY A 601 8.56 -11.42 1.34
N ARG A 602 8.41 -11.68 0.04
CA ARG A 602 8.16 -12.99 -0.56
C ARG A 602 8.89 -13.09 -1.90
N PRO A 603 9.22 -14.32 -2.37
CA PRO A 603 9.73 -14.52 -3.72
C PRO A 603 8.86 -13.82 -4.75
N VAL A 604 9.48 -13.04 -5.63
CA VAL A 604 8.80 -12.35 -6.73
C VAL A 604 9.07 -13.08 -8.04
N VAL A 605 8.01 -13.28 -8.83
CA VAL A 605 8.08 -13.83 -10.18
C VAL A 605 7.81 -12.70 -11.17
N ALA A 606 8.81 -12.38 -12.00
CA ALA A 606 8.66 -11.43 -13.09
C ALA A 606 7.80 -12.04 -14.21
N ILE A 607 6.69 -11.39 -14.57
CA ILE A 607 5.78 -11.89 -15.61
C ILE A 607 5.35 -10.79 -16.58
N GLY A 608 5.09 -11.18 -17.84
CA GLY A 608 4.50 -10.32 -18.86
C GLY A 608 5.52 -9.60 -19.74
N GLY A 609 5.48 -9.92 -21.04
CA GLY A 609 6.27 -9.23 -22.07
C GLY A 609 7.75 -9.62 -22.14
N ILE A 610 8.15 -10.69 -21.45
CA ILE A 610 9.50 -11.28 -21.52
C ILE A 610 9.55 -12.21 -22.74
N LEU A 611 10.24 -11.78 -23.80
CA LEU A 611 10.27 -12.46 -25.10
C LEU A 611 11.68 -12.81 -25.57
N SER A 612 12.73 -12.28 -24.93
CA SER A 612 14.13 -12.55 -25.29
C SER A 612 15.00 -12.87 -24.07
N ALA A 613 16.13 -13.53 -24.31
CA ALA A 613 17.13 -13.83 -23.27
C ALA A 613 17.69 -12.55 -22.62
N GLY A 614 17.84 -11.46 -23.40
CA GLY A 614 18.25 -10.15 -22.86
C GLY A 614 17.25 -9.59 -21.85
N GLN A 615 15.95 -9.65 -22.15
CA GLN A 615 14.92 -9.24 -21.19
C GLN A 615 14.90 -10.14 -19.95
N ALA A 616 15.14 -11.45 -20.11
CA ALA A 616 15.26 -12.35 -18.97
C ALA A 616 16.45 -11.97 -18.08
N GLN A 617 17.63 -11.68 -18.65
CA GLN A 617 18.81 -11.19 -17.91
C GLN A 617 18.51 -9.88 -17.17
N GLU A 618 17.85 -8.92 -17.81
CA GLU A 618 17.45 -7.66 -17.19
C GLU A 618 16.49 -7.88 -16.01
N ALA A 619 15.53 -8.81 -16.15
CA ALA A 619 14.63 -9.19 -15.07
C ALA A 619 15.39 -9.86 -13.92
N TRP A 620 16.31 -10.79 -14.20
CA TRP A 620 17.15 -11.43 -13.18
C TRP A 620 17.97 -10.41 -12.39
N ALA A 621 18.52 -9.40 -13.07
CA ALA A 621 19.28 -8.31 -12.43
C ALA A 621 18.46 -7.43 -11.46
N THR A 622 17.13 -7.63 -11.37
CA THR A 622 16.29 -6.98 -10.36
C THR A 622 16.20 -7.74 -9.03
N GLY A 623 16.70 -8.98 -8.99
CA GLY A 623 16.62 -9.85 -7.81
C GLY A 623 15.36 -10.71 -7.73
N VAL A 624 14.60 -10.85 -8.83
CA VAL A 624 13.46 -11.78 -8.87
C VAL A 624 13.90 -13.22 -8.60
N ALA A 625 13.02 -13.97 -7.93
CA ALA A 625 13.25 -15.40 -7.70
C ALA A 625 12.99 -16.22 -8.97
N SER A 626 12.07 -15.76 -9.82
CA SER A 626 11.78 -16.42 -11.10
C SER A 626 11.45 -15.43 -12.21
N VAL A 627 11.76 -15.84 -13.44
CA VAL A 627 11.32 -15.20 -14.69
C VAL A 627 10.30 -16.10 -15.36
N CYS A 628 9.13 -15.55 -15.68
CA CYS A 628 8.05 -16.33 -16.30
C CYS A 628 8.22 -16.44 -17.81
N LEU A 629 8.29 -17.67 -18.30
CA LEU A 629 8.32 -18.02 -19.72
C LEU A 629 6.92 -18.47 -20.15
N VAL A 630 6.33 -17.73 -21.09
CA VAL A 630 5.04 -18.10 -21.72
C VAL A 630 5.30 -18.59 -23.15
N ARG A 631 5.50 -17.66 -24.09
CA ARG A 631 5.68 -17.99 -25.51
C ARG A 631 6.92 -18.82 -25.81
N ALA A 632 8.02 -18.57 -25.10
CA ALA A 632 9.25 -19.34 -25.27
C ALA A 632 9.04 -20.83 -24.91
N LEU A 633 8.20 -21.10 -23.90
CA LEU A 633 7.86 -22.45 -23.49
C LEU A 633 6.97 -23.15 -24.53
N ASP A 634 5.96 -22.43 -25.05
CA ASP A 634 5.05 -22.97 -26.07
C ASP A 634 5.75 -23.20 -27.43
N ALA A 635 6.68 -22.31 -27.81
CA ALA A 635 7.40 -22.41 -29.09
C ALA A 635 8.48 -23.50 -29.11
N GLY A 636 9.16 -23.73 -27.98
CA GLY A 636 10.30 -24.65 -27.87
C GLY A 636 11.50 -24.29 -28.76
N GLY A 637 12.53 -25.14 -28.77
CA GLY A 637 13.67 -25.01 -29.69
C GLY A 637 14.63 -23.86 -29.36
N PRO A 638 15.22 -23.17 -30.37
CA PRO A 638 16.35 -22.25 -30.19
C PRO A 638 16.12 -21.11 -29.19
N VAL A 639 14.89 -20.59 -29.11
CA VAL A 639 14.54 -19.51 -28.15
C VAL A 639 14.65 -20.01 -26.71
N LEU A 640 14.28 -21.26 -26.47
CA LEU A 640 14.37 -21.85 -25.13
C LEU A 640 15.82 -22.16 -24.77
N ASP A 641 16.65 -22.54 -25.74
CA ASP A 641 18.09 -22.74 -25.55
C ASP A 641 18.81 -21.42 -25.20
N GLU A 642 18.44 -20.32 -25.88
CA GLU A 642 18.91 -18.97 -25.55
C GLU A 642 18.49 -18.54 -24.14
N MET A 643 17.25 -18.85 -23.73
CA MET A 643 16.79 -18.60 -22.35
C MET A 643 17.56 -19.45 -21.34
N ALA A 644 17.79 -20.73 -21.63
CA ALA A 644 18.54 -21.63 -20.76
C ALA A 644 19.97 -21.13 -20.54
N ALA A 645 20.63 -20.62 -21.58
CA ALA A 645 21.99 -20.09 -21.52
C ALA A 645 22.15 -18.89 -20.57
N VAL A 646 21.06 -18.18 -20.25
CA VAL A 646 21.09 -16.99 -19.39
C VAL A 646 20.48 -17.20 -18.01
N GLN A 647 20.08 -18.44 -17.67
CA GLN A 647 19.58 -18.76 -16.34
C GLN A 647 20.70 -18.62 -15.30
N PRO A 648 20.48 -17.89 -14.19
CA PRO A 648 21.43 -17.88 -13.09
C PRO A 648 21.63 -19.28 -12.49
N HIS A 649 22.81 -19.54 -11.95
CA HIS A 649 23.03 -20.72 -11.14
C HIS A 649 22.40 -20.50 -9.76
N PHE A 650 21.50 -21.40 -9.35
CA PHE A 650 20.91 -21.41 -8.02
C PHE A 650 21.53 -22.57 -7.26
N GLU A 651 22.11 -22.30 -6.09
CA GLU A 651 22.57 -23.36 -5.18
C GLU A 651 21.35 -24.14 -4.66
N ASP A 652 21.50 -25.47 -4.57
CA ASP A 652 20.43 -26.42 -4.26
C ASP A 652 20.09 -26.51 -2.76
#